data_AF-A0A7V1UL51-F1
#
_entry.id   AF-A0A7V1UL51-F1
#
_cell.length_a   1.000
_cell.length_b   1.000
_cell.length_c   1.000
_cell.angle_alpha   90.00
_cell.angle_beta   90.00
_cell.angle_gamma   90.00
#
_symmetry.space_group_name_H-M   'P 1'
#
loop_
_entity.id
_entity.type
_entity.pdbx_description
1 polymer ?
#
loop_
_entity_poly.entity_id
_entity_poly.type
_entity_poly.pdbx_seq_one_letter_code
_entity_poly.pdbx_strand_id
1 'polypeptide(L)'
;MASTETAPPPAGPSTSSPRSSGWVFAVTIFLSAFLLFQVQLLVAKYLLPWFGGAPAVWTTSMLFFQMLLLAGYFYAHRVSARLSQQAQSKLQIALLVVTLVLMVTLAVRWGSPITPGPAWRPEDSGRPITELLQVLFVSLGLPFFLLATTSPLLQRWLASQEGEANTGIYRLYAVSNLGSLLGLITYPFLVEPNLRIMTQARLWTLGFFVYAALTAICAWHVRRNAPATPEPAAATAPLSWHDRIFWFALSMCGSLSLISTTSLVSEDMGVVPMLWVLPLTLYLLTFILCFSGLPLYRRAYFYPGLAITLVMAVLGLYRGAYLSAYAQIYVFCFSMFVICMVCHGELARSVPSPSRLTSFYLTTAAGGAAGGIFTGLIAPITFNGFYEYHVMLVMSALLVLWAMFRDDDPWLRRPNLWLPFAIVWIVALVPVYLQHVGWATIEESAMRWVQGVVIGLPVFIGLLIWLESRMNIPAAPGMWFTRSGLVFTVAFLALMLYVETTAERGKLLIQSRSFYGVLKVRERNPESREFRYYELLHGRILHGMQLQADEHRHTLTTYYTKGSGLGMAMMNHPRRKAGPIRIGAVGMGVGTVAGYVRAGDLIRFYEINPQVMRLSLGNQVVFTYLQECVGRFEIVRGDARLSMERELEENRPQGYDILILDAFSSDAIPVHLLTLEAMQMYLKHLRDEDSVIAIHISNRAVDLKPVVAGLAHRLGLQATWVTRNAFGETIAASDWIIVSRSRTTLDAEDFRKEGYPMTANQDAPLWTDDYSNLFRLIKK
;
A
#
# COMPACT_ATOMS: atom_id res chain seq x y z
N MET A 1 -45.02 60.90 -33.94
CA MET A 1 -44.38 61.21 -32.65
C MET A 1 -44.91 60.21 -31.64
N ALA A 2 -44.16 59.13 -31.44
CA ALA A 2 -44.57 57.97 -30.64
C ALA A 2 -43.80 57.97 -29.32
N SER A 3 -44.55 57.74 -28.25
CA SER A 3 -44.16 57.69 -26.85
C SER A 3 -43.26 56.49 -26.54
N THR A 4 -42.08 56.75 -25.99
CA THR A 4 -41.17 55.76 -25.39
C THR A 4 -41.51 55.56 -23.92
N GLU A 5 -42.11 54.42 -23.58
CA GLU A 5 -42.21 53.93 -22.20
C GLU A 5 -40.83 53.48 -21.70
N THR A 6 -40.43 54.01 -20.54
CA THR A 6 -39.20 53.68 -19.84
C THR A 6 -39.34 52.37 -19.08
N ALA A 7 -38.46 51.42 -19.37
CA ALA A 7 -38.35 50.16 -18.62
C ALA A 7 -37.98 50.41 -17.14
N PRO A 8 -38.50 49.62 -16.19
CA PRO A 8 -38.13 49.75 -14.79
C PRO A 8 -36.67 49.28 -14.58
N PRO A 9 -35.94 49.85 -13.62
CA PRO A 9 -34.55 49.50 -13.35
C PRO A 9 -34.43 48.06 -12.83
N PRO A 10 -33.29 47.38 -13.07
CA PRO A 10 -33.06 46.03 -12.56
C PRO A 10 -33.07 46.04 -11.04
N ALA A 11 -33.84 45.13 -10.45
CA ALA A 11 -33.87 44.91 -9.01
C ALA A 11 -32.44 44.65 -8.50
N GLY A 12 -31.98 45.49 -7.57
CA GLY A 12 -30.69 45.31 -6.89
C GLY A 12 -30.64 43.97 -6.14
N PRO A 13 -29.43 43.45 -5.85
CA PRO A 13 -29.28 42.20 -5.13
C PRO A 13 -29.93 42.33 -3.75
N SER A 14 -30.97 41.54 -3.51
CA SER A 14 -31.62 41.43 -2.21
C SER A 14 -30.61 40.92 -1.19
N THR A 15 -30.20 41.80 -0.29
CA THR A 15 -29.39 41.49 0.89
C THR A 15 -30.25 40.77 1.92
N SER A 16 -30.55 39.50 1.66
CA SER A 16 -30.92 38.57 2.72
C SER A 16 -29.68 37.73 3.06
N SER A 17 -29.28 37.74 4.33
CA SER A 17 -28.14 36.99 4.84
C SER A 17 -28.51 35.51 5.06
N PRO A 18 -27.83 34.55 4.40
CA PRO A 18 -27.66 33.22 5.00
C PRO A 18 -26.22 32.67 4.91
N ARG A 19 -25.18 33.52 4.80
CA ARG A 19 -23.78 33.04 4.78
C ARG A 19 -23.34 32.30 6.06
N SER A 20 -24.07 32.43 7.17
CA SER A 20 -23.66 31.89 8.48
C SER A 20 -23.95 30.40 8.70
N SER A 21 -24.66 29.69 7.81
CA SER A 21 -24.94 28.25 8.02
C SER A 21 -23.98 27.33 7.26
N GLY A 22 -23.46 27.75 6.11
CA GLY A 22 -22.59 26.92 5.26
C GLY A 22 -21.28 26.48 5.93
N TRP A 23 -20.75 27.24 6.89
CA TRP A 23 -19.52 26.87 7.61
C TRP A 23 -19.70 25.63 8.48
N VAL A 24 -20.87 25.43 9.11
CA VAL A 24 -21.13 24.24 9.96
C VAL A 24 -21.10 22.98 9.09
N PHE A 25 -21.67 23.04 7.89
CA PHE A 25 -21.61 21.95 6.92
C PHE A 25 -20.17 21.66 6.50
N ALA A 26 -19.39 22.70 6.15
CA ALA A 26 -17.99 22.55 5.77
C ALA A 26 -17.14 21.94 6.88
N VAL A 27 -17.29 22.41 8.14
CA VAL A 27 -16.59 21.86 9.31
C VAL A 27 -17.01 20.42 9.59
N THR A 28 -18.30 20.09 9.47
CA THR A 28 -18.80 18.71 9.68
C THR A 28 -18.25 17.76 8.61
N ILE A 29 -18.27 18.18 7.34
CA ILE A 29 -17.68 17.42 6.22
C ILE A 29 -16.19 17.21 6.45
N PHE A 30 -15.45 18.29 6.78
CA PHE A 30 -14.03 18.23 7.10
C PHE A 30 -13.74 17.24 8.24
N LEU A 31 -14.42 17.39 9.38
CA LEU A 31 -14.21 16.54 10.55
C LEU A 31 -14.56 15.08 10.25
N SER A 32 -15.65 14.83 9.52
CA SER A 32 -16.02 13.47 9.15
C SER A 32 -14.94 12.79 8.31
N ALA A 33 -14.35 13.50 7.35
CA ALA A 33 -13.31 13.00 6.48
C ALA A 33 -11.96 12.84 7.21
N PHE A 34 -11.64 13.75 8.12
CA PHE A 34 -10.48 13.67 9.00
C PHE A 34 -10.53 12.41 9.88
N LEU A 35 -11.66 12.17 10.54
CA LEU A 35 -11.87 10.97 11.36
C LEU A 35 -11.86 9.70 10.50
N LEU A 36 -12.49 9.75 9.32
CA LEU A 36 -12.56 8.63 8.39
C LEU A 36 -11.16 8.19 7.95
N PHE A 37 -10.19 9.09 7.76
CA PHE A 37 -8.82 8.71 7.40
C PHE A 37 -7.95 8.35 8.61
N GLN A 38 -8.09 9.04 9.74
CA GLN A 38 -7.34 8.68 10.96
C GLN A 38 -7.63 7.25 11.42
N VAL A 39 -8.90 6.82 11.39
CA VAL A 39 -9.29 5.50 11.91
C VAL A 39 -8.68 4.36 11.10
N GLN A 40 -8.48 4.57 9.79
CA GLN A 40 -7.90 3.55 8.91
C GLN A 40 -6.46 3.25 9.31
N LEU A 41 -5.65 4.27 9.54
CA LEU A 41 -4.26 4.10 9.98
C LEU A 41 -4.16 3.55 11.41
N LEU A 42 -5.04 4.02 12.30
CA LEU A 42 -5.12 3.54 13.68
C LEU A 42 -5.38 2.04 13.74
N VAL A 43 -6.44 1.59 13.08
CA VAL A 43 -6.85 0.18 13.12
C VAL A 43 -5.95 -0.70 12.27
N ALA A 44 -5.45 -0.21 11.13
CA ALA A 44 -4.42 -0.94 10.38
C ALA A 44 -3.18 -1.18 11.24
N LYS A 45 -2.68 -0.18 11.97
CA LYS A 45 -1.55 -0.35 12.91
C LYS A 45 -1.86 -1.36 14.01
N TYR A 46 -3.07 -1.31 14.58
CA TYR A 46 -3.49 -2.23 15.64
C TYR A 46 -3.59 -3.69 15.17
N LEU A 47 -4.14 -3.92 13.98
CA LEU A 47 -4.38 -5.26 13.45
C LEU A 47 -3.16 -5.86 12.72
N LEU A 48 -2.23 -5.04 12.23
CA LEU A 48 -1.06 -5.50 11.48
C LEU A 48 -0.24 -6.59 12.21
N PRO A 49 0.03 -6.49 13.53
CA PRO A 49 0.61 -7.58 14.33
C PRO A 49 -0.14 -8.90 14.30
N TRP A 50 -1.47 -8.88 14.23
CA TRP A 50 -2.28 -10.10 14.30
C TRP A 50 -2.16 -10.94 13.02
N PHE A 51 -1.75 -10.32 11.92
CA PHE A 51 -1.60 -10.93 10.61
C PHE A 51 -0.13 -10.93 10.13
N GLY A 52 0.81 -10.95 11.08
CA GLY A 52 2.24 -11.16 10.81
C GLY A 52 2.97 -10.01 10.12
N GLY A 53 2.40 -8.80 10.07
CA GLY A 53 3.04 -7.66 9.40
C GLY A 53 2.91 -7.67 7.87
N ALA A 54 1.99 -8.44 7.30
CA ALA A 54 1.89 -8.63 5.84
C ALA A 54 1.39 -7.39 5.09
N PRO A 55 1.88 -7.12 3.85
CA PRO A 55 1.43 -5.98 3.05
C PRO A 55 -0.07 -6.06 2.69
N ALA A 56 -0.59 -7.29 2.57
CA ALA A 56 -1.97 -7.54 2.21
C ALA A 56 -2.99 -7.08 3.27
N VAL A 57 -2.56 -6.86 4.52
CA VAL A 57 -3.41 -6.27 5.57
C VAL A 57 -3.90 -4.90 5.13
N TRP A 58 -3.04 -4.10 4.51
CA TRP A 58 -3.39 -2.78 4.00
C TRP A 58 -4.33 -2.84 2.81
N THR A 59 -4.01 -3.64 1.79
CA THR A 59 -4.86 -3.74 0.60
C THR A 59 -6.25 -4.27 0.93
N THR A 60 -6.34 -5.22 1.86
CA THR A 60 -7.61 -5.74 2.39
C THR A 60 -8.37 -4.67 3.20
N SER A 61 -7.68 -3.90 4.03
CA SER A 61 -8.27 -2.79 4.79
C SER A 61 -8.79 -1.69 3.87
N MET A 62 -8.02 -1.30 2.85
CA MET A 62 -8.44 -0.33 1.83
C MET A 62 -9.67 -0.81 1.08
N LEU A 63 -9.70 -2.07 0.65
CA LEU A 63 -10.89 -2.68 0.04
C LEU A 63 -12.11 -2.55 0.96
N PHE A 64 -11.98 -2.93 2.23
CA PHE A 64 -13.06 -2.80 3.22
C PHE A 64 -13.58 -1.36 3.30
N PHE A 65 -12.69 -0.39 3.50
CA PHE A 65 -13.06 1.01 3.62
C PHE A 65 -13.67 1.59 2.34
N GLN A 66 -13.20 1.18 1.16
CA GLN A 66 -13.78 1.58 -0.12
C GLN A 66 -15.18 0.99 -0.33
N MET A 67 -15.41 -0.25 0.07
CA MET A 67 -16.74 -0.88 0.01
C MET A 67 -17.72 -0.22 0.97
N LEU A 68 -17.29 0.15 2.17
CA LEU A 68 -18.13 0.91 3.10
C LEU A 68 -18.38 2.35 2.65
N LEU A 69 -17.38 3.00 2.04
CA LEU A 69 -17.56 4.31 1.42
C LEU A 69 -18.63 4.25 0.32
N LEU A 70 -18.54 3.24 -0.56
CA LEU A 70 -19.55 2.98 -1.58
C LEU A 70 -20.94 2.73 -0.96
N ALA A 71 -21.02 1.92 0.10
CA ALA A 71 -22.28 1.68 0.81
C ALA A 71 -22.87 2.97 1.40
N GLY A 72 -22.04 3.84 2.01
CA GLY A 72 -22.46 5.12 2.55
C GLY A 72 -22.95 6.08 1.47
N TYR A 73 -22.31 6.09 0.30
CA TYR A 73 -22.70 6.91 -0.84
C TYR A 73 -23.97 6.39 -1.50
N PHE A 74 -24.13 5.06 -1.57
CA PHE A 74 -25.36 4.42 -2.02
C PHE A 74 -26.53 4.77 -1.08
N TYR A 75 -26.31 4.67 0.23
CA TYR A 75 -27.28 5.11 1.23
C TYR A 75 -27.67 6.57 1.01
N ALA A 76 -26.71 7.49 0.91
CA ALA A 76 -26.98 8.91 0.70
C ALA A 76 -27.79 9.15 -0.58
N HIS A 77 -27.43 8.48 -1.69
CA HIS A 77 -28.17 8.56 -2.94
C HIS A 77 -29.63 8.07 -2.80
N ARG A 78 -29.83 6.90 -2.17
CA ARG A 78 -31.15 6.27 -2.04
C ARG A 78 -32.05 7.03 -1.07
N VAL A 79 -31.50 7.53 0.02
CA VAL A 79 -32.19 8.35 1.03
C VAL A 79 -32.57 9.70 0.45
N SER A 80 -31.66 10.38 -0.22
CA SER A 80 -31.95 11.66 -0.88
C SER A 80 -32.95 11.53 -2.04
N ALA A 81 -33.01 10.37 -2.70
CA ALA A 81 -33.95 10.14 -3.81
C ALA A 81 -35.37 9.74 -3.37
N ARG A 82 -35.55 9.15 -2.18
CA ARG A 82 -36.85 8.59 -1.75
C ARG A 82 -37.49 9.28 -0.56
N LEU A 83 -36.71 9.90 0.31
CA LEU A 83 -37.21 10.44 1.57
C LEU A 83 -37.29 11.96 1.53
N SER A 84 -38.30 12.53 2.18
CA SER A 84 -38.35 13.97 2.44
C SER A 84 -37.20 14.40 3.35
N GLN A 85 -36.74 15.64 3.27
CA GLN A 85 -35.61 16.13 4.08
C GLN A 85 -35.80 15.89 5.58
N GLN A 86 -37.03 16.02 6.09
CA GLN A 86 -37.33 15.74 7.50
C GLN A 86 -37.14 14.26 7.87
N ALA A 87 -37.55 13.35 6.98
CA ALA A 87 -37.33 11.92 7.16
C ALA A 87 -35.84 11.55 7.07
N GLN A 88 -35.09 12.20 6.17
CA GLN A 88 -33.63 12.06 6.08
C GLN A 88 -32.96 12.47 7.40
N SER A 89 -33.31 13.63 7.96
CA SER A 89 -32.78 14.10 9.25
C SER A 89 -33.09 13.14 10.40
N LYS A 90 -34.34 12.66 10.51
CA LYS A 90 -34.73 11.70 11.56
C LYS A 90 -33.97 10.38 11.46
N LEU A 91 -33.86 9.83 10.25
CA LEU A 91 -33.13 8.59 10.00
C LEU A 91 -31.65 8.73 10.36
N GLN A 92 -31.02 9.84 9.96
CA GLN A 92 -29.62 10.10 10.27
C GLN A 92 -29.37 10.22 11.78
N ILE A 93 -30.24 10.94 12.51
CA ILE A 93 -30.14 11.04 13.97
C ILE A 93 -30.34 9.68 14.64
N ALA A 94 -31.31 8.88 14.18
CA ALA A 94 -31.54 7.54 14.72
C ALA A 94 -30.31 6.63 14.56
N LEU A 95 -29.71 6.62 13.37
CA LEU A 95 -28.49 5.84 13.11
C LEU A 95 -27.31 6.33 13.95
N LEU A 96 -27.16 7.65 14.16
CA LEU A 96 -26.15 8.21 15.05
C LEU A 96 -26.32 7.68 16.48
N VAL A 97 -27.54 7.72 17.03
CA VAL A 97 -27.82 7.21 18.38
C VAL A 97 -27.49 5.72 18.50
N VAL A 98 -27.91 4.89 17.54
CA VAL A 98 -27.57 3.45 17.51
C VAL A 98 -26.06 3.23 17.51
N THR A 99 -25.33 4.03 16.73
CA THR A 99 -23.87 3.94 16.63
C THR A 99 -23.18 4.33 17.93
N LEU A 100 -23.64 5.39 18.59
CA LEU A 100 -23.10 5.79 19.89
C LEU A 100 -23.33 4.71 20.96
N VAL A 101 -24.51 4.10 21.00
CA VAL A 101 -24.81 2.98 21.92
C VAL A 101 -23.89 1.78 21.64
N LEU A 102 -23.70 1.42 20.36
CA LEU A 102 -22.78 0.36 19.96
C LEU A 102 -21.35 0.67 20.44
N MET A 103 -20.84 1.87 20.17
CA MET A 103 -19.49 2.26 20.57
C MET A 103 -19.29 2.22 22.08
N VAL A 104 -20.26 2.68 22.88
CA VAL A 104 -20.20 2.58 24.34
C VAL A 104 -20.19 1.10 24.79
N THR A 105 -21.00 0.26 24.15
CA THR A 105 -21.03 -1.19 24.45
C THR A 105 -19.69 -1.86 24.16
N LEU A 106 -19.08 -1.54 23.01
CA LEU A 106 -17.75 -2.04 22.64
C LEU A 106 -16.66 -1.52 23.58
N ALA A 107 -16.74 -0.25 23.98
CA ALA A 107 -15.81 0.33 24.95
C ALA A 107 -15.83 -0.41 26.30
N VAL A 108 -17.01 -0.82 26.77
CA VAL A 108 -17.14 -1.63 27.99
C VAL A 108 -16.59 -3.04 27.80
N ARG A 109 -16.87 -3.69 26.65
CA ARG A 109 -16.45 -5.09 26.41
C ARG A 109 -14.97 -5.26 26.10
N TRP A 110 -14.36 -4.33 25.39
CA TRP A 110 -12.98 -4.44 24.92
C TRP A 110 -12.03 -3.47 25.61
N GLY A 111 -12.51 -2.62 26.51
CA GLY A 111 -11.75 -1.48 27.06
C GLY A 111 -11.53 -0.35 26.06
N SER A 112 -12.07 -0.49 24.84
CA SER A 112 -11.96 0.45 23.73
C SER A 112 -13.11 0.27 22.74
N PRO A 113 -13.66 1.36 22.20
CA PRO A 113 -14.81 1.30 21.28
C PRO A 113 -14.46 0.79 19.89
N ILE A 114 -13.19 0.86 19.48
CA ILE A 114 -12.77 0.58 18.09
C ILE A 114 -11.60 -0.40 17.95
N THR A 115 -10.91 -0.75 19.05
CA THR A 115 -9.81 -1.73 19.01
C THR A 115 -10.32 -3.06 19.60
N PRO A 116 -10.61 -4.07 18.78
CA PRO A 116 -11.18 -5.33 19.24
C PRO A 116 -10.26 -6.08 20.21
N GLY A 117 -10.86 -6.81 21.16
CA GLY A 117 -10.13 -7.56 22.19
C GLY A 117 -9.42 -8.84 21.67
N PRO A 118 -8.58 -9.49 22.51
CA PRO A 118 -7.74 -10.63 22.10
C PRO A 118 -8.49 -11.84 21.53
N ALA A 119 -9.75 -12.05 21.90
CA ALA A 119 -10.59 -13.15 21.40
C ALA A 119 -10.89 -13.07 19.88
N TRP A 120 -10.57 -11.95 19.23
CA TRP A 120 -10.71 -11.75 17.78
C TRP A 120 -9.41 -11.97 17.00
N ARG A 121 -8.32 -12.37 17.66
CA ARG A 121 -7.07 -12.74 16.97
C ARG A 121 -7.33 -13.94 16.05
N PRO A 122 -6.77 -13.93 14.82
CA PRO A 122 -7.02 -14.99 13.86
C PRO A 122 -6.51 -16.33 14.38
N GLU A 123 -7.27 -17.38 14.06
CA GLU A 123 -6.81 -18.77 14.22
C GLU A 123 -6.15 -19.22 12.91
N ASP A 124 -5.34 -20.29 12.92
CA ASP A 124 -4.68 -20.79 11.69
C ASP A 124 -5.68 -21.49 10.75
N SER A 125 -6.67 -20.73 10.26
CA SER A 125 -7.78 -21.19 9.41
C SER A 125 -7.44 -21.19 7.91
N GLY A 126 -6.27 -20.65 7.55
CA GLY A 126 -5.85 -20.44 6.16
C GLY A 126 -6.65 -19.37 5.41
N ARG A 127 -7.45 -18.54 6.10
CA ARG A 127 -8.32 -17.52 5.49
C ARG A 127 -8.12 -16.10 6.08
N PRO A 128 -6.90 -15.55 6.06
CA PRO A 128 -6.57 -14.30 6.75
C PRO A 128 -7.37 -13.09 6.24
N ILE A 129 -7.71 -13.04 4.94
CA ILE A 129 -8.52 -11.96 4.35
C ILE A 129 -9.91 -11.94 4.98
N THR A 130 -10.56 -13.09 5.14
CA THR A 130 -11.91 -13.19 5.69
C THR A 130 -11.94 -12.78 7.15
N GLU A 131 -10.99 -13.24 7.95
CA GLU A 131 -10.88 -12.91 9.36
C GLU A 131 -10.63 -11.40 9.56
N LEU A 132 -9.73 -10.80 8.77
CA LEU A 132 -9.49 -9.36 8.80
C LEU A 132 -10.74 -8.56 8.47
N LEU A 133 -11.48 -8.94 7.41
CA LEU A 133 -12.73 -8.27 7.03
C LEU A 133 -13.81 -8.39 8.13
N GLN A 134 -13.90 -9.53 8.81
CA GLN A 134 -14.84 -9.72 9.92
C GLN A 134 -14.51 -8.82 11.10
N VAL A 135 -13.24 -8.78 11.51
CA VAL A 135 -12.77 -7.94 12.62
C VAL A 135 -12.98 -6.46 12.34
N LEU A 136 -12.71 -6.01 11.11
CA LEU A 136 -12.99 -4.64 10.66
C LEU A 136 -14.49 -4.33 10.64
N PHE A 137 -15.32 -5.26 10.18
CA PHE A 137 -16.76 -5.06 10.11
C PHE A 137 -17.39 -4.86 11.49
N VAL A 138 -17.01 -5.68 12.47
CA VAL A 138 -17.55 -5.60 13.84
C VAL A 138 -17.02 -4.37 14.58
N SER A 139 -15.75 -4.01 14.39
CA SER A 139 -15.12 -2.89 15.11
C SER A 139 -15.46 -1.52 14.53
N LEU A 140 -15.52 -1.40 13.19
CA LEU A 140 -15.62 -0.11 12.50
C LEU A 140 -16.80 0.00 11.54
N GLY A 141 -17.52 -1.08 11.25
CA GLY A 141 -18.49 -1.11 10.16
C GLY A 141 -19.51 0.03 10.22
N LEU A 142 -20.24 0.12 11.34
CA LEU A 142 -21.27 1.16 11.51
C LEU A 142 -20.71 2.59 11.66
N PRO A 143 -19.71 2.88 12.53
CA PRO A 143 -19.19 4.24 12.66
C PRO A 143 -18.51 4.74 11.38
N PHE A 144 -17.75 3.89 10.68
CA PHE A 144 -17.16 4.27 9.40
C PHE A 144 -18.23 4.52 8.33
N PHE A 145 -19.23 3.63 8.24
CA PHE A 145 -20.37 3.80 7.33
C PHE A 145 -21.03 5.18 7.51
N LEU A 146 -21.30 5.60 8.76
CA LEU A 146 -21.90 6.90 9.03
C LEU A 146 -21.02 8.07 8.61
N LEU A 147 -19.71 8.03 8.91
CA LEU A 147 -18.78 9.06 8.45
C LEU A 147 -18.79 9.18 6.92
N ALA A 148 -18.83 8.05 6.21
CA ALA A 148 -18.90 7.99 4.75
C ALA A 148 -20.20 8.59 4.17
N THR A 149 -21.33 8.56 4.89
CA THR A 149 -22.58 9.18 4.43
C THR A 149 -22.51 10.71 4.39
N THR A 150 -21.62 11.32 5.18
CA THR A 150 -21.64 12.76 5.51
C THR A 150 -21.48 13.65 4.28
N SER A 151 -20.40 13.46 3.52
CA SER A 151 -20.06 14.34 2.40
C SER A 151 -21.16 14.43 1.34
N PRO A 152 -21.64 13.32 0.74
CA PRO A 152 -22.71 13.41 -0.27
C PRO A 152 -24.04 13.88 0.31
N LEU A 153 -24.39 13.51 1.55
CA LEU A 153 -25.68 13.87 2.16
C LEU A 153 -25.74 15.35 2.54
N LEU A 154 -24.71 15.85 3.24
CA LEU A 154 -24.64 17.26 3.67
C LEU A 154 -24.50 18.21 2.48
N GLN A 155 -23.75 17.84 1.44
CA GLN A 155 -23.70 18.64 0.21
C GLN A 155 -25.05 18.68 -0.51
N ARG A 156 -25.81 17.57 -0.53
CA ARG A 156 -27.16 17.56 -1.13
C ARG A 156 -28.14 18.43 -0.35
N TRP A 157 -28.07 18.40 0.98
CA TRP A 157 -28.87 19.27 1.85
C TRP A 157 -28.54 20.74 1.62
N LEU A 158 -27.26 21.11 1.57
CA LEU A 158 -26.87 22.50 1.32
C LEU A 158 -27.22 22.97 -0.10
N ALA A 159 -27.02 22.12 -1.12
CA ALA A 159 -27.41 22.43 -2.50
C ALA A 159 -28.91 22.71 -2.66
N SER A 160 -29.76 22.08 -1.83
CA SER A 160 -31.20 22.35 -1.83
C SER A 160 -31.58 23.72 -1.26
N GLN A 161 -30.69 24.34 -0.47
CA GLN A 161 -30.90 25.65 0.15
C GLN A 161 -30.26 26.78 -0.66
N GLU A 162 -29.10 26.53 -1.29
CA GLU A 162 -28.35 27.52 -2.07
C GLU A 162 -28.70 27.57 -3.57
N GLY A 163 -29.57 26.66 -4.03
CA GLY A 163 -30.06 26.59 -5.41
C GLY A 163 -29.36 25.53 -6.28
N GLU A 164 -30.13 24.78 -7.06
CA GLU A 164 -29.66 23.61 -7.83
C GLU A 164 -28.77 23.95 -9.05
N ALA A 165 -28.55 25.23 -9.33
CA ALA A 165 -27.64 25.71 -10.37
C ALA A 165 -26.22 26.01 -9.85
N ASN A 166 -26.00 26.07 -8.54
CA ASN A 166 -24.71 26.44 -7.95
C ASN A 166 -23.72 25.26 -7.98
N THR A 167 -22.95 25.13 -9.07
CA THR A 167 -21.87 24.14 -9.18
C THR A 167 -20.68 24.41 -8.24
N GLY A 168 -20.64 25.57 -7.58
CA GLY A 168 -19.66 25.89 -6.54
C GLY A 168 -19.70 24.91 -5.35
N ILE A 169 -20.81 24.18 -5.15
CA ILE A 169 -20.97 23.19 -4.08
C ILE A 169 -19.91 22.08 -4.11
N TYR A 170 -19.42 21.71 -5.31
CA TYR A 170 -18.40 20.66 -5.47
C TYR A 170 -17.06 21.03 -4.82
N ARG A 171 -16.83 22.30 -4.48
CA ARG A 171 -15.64 22.73 -3.69
C ARG A 171 -15.64 22.14 -2.28
N LEU A 172 -16.80 21.78 -1.73
CA LEU A 172 -16.86 21.04 -0.45
C LEU A 172 -16.27 19.63 -0.56
N TYR A 173 -16.15 19.08 -1.76
CA TYR A 173 -15.39 17.86 -1.98
C TYR A 173 -13.88 18.09 -1.77
N ALA A 174 -13.35 19.24 -2.18
CA ALA A 174 -11.97 19.60 -1.86
C ALA A 174 -11.76 19.80 -0.35
N VAL A 175 -12.74 20.39 0.36
CA VAL A 175 -12.72 20.50 1.83
C VAL A 175 -12.73 19.12 2.50
N SER A 176 -13.56 18.20 2.00
CA SER A 176 -13.59 16.80 2.45
C SER A 176 -12.22 16.14 2.25
N ASN A 177 -11.61 16.26 1.07
CA ASN A 177 -10.30 15.67 0.79
C ASN A 177 -9.17 16.35 1.58
N LEU A 178 -9.28 17.64 1.89
CA LEU A 178 -8.35 18.32 2.79
C LEU A 178 -8.44 17.76 4.21
N GLY A 179 -9.66 17.50 4.71
CA GLY A 179 -9.89 16.79 5.96
C GLY A 179 -9.24 15.40 5.95
N SER A 180 -9.47 14.62 4.90
CA SER A 180 -8.82 13.31 4.67
C SER A 180 -7.29 13.41 4.70
N LEU A 181 -6.73 14.39 3.99
CA LEU A 181 -5.28 14.59 3.87
C LEU A 181 -4.65 14.94 5.22
N LEU A 182 -5.29 15.83 5.99
CA LEU A 182 -4.82 16.19 7.32
C LEU A 182 -5.00 15.03 8.30
N GLY A 183 -6.09 14.27 8.22
CA GLY A 183 -6.27 13.05 9.02
C GLY A 183 -5.16 12.03 8.74
N LEU A 184 -4.79 11.89 7.47
CA LEU A 184 -3.71 11.02 7.02
C LEU A 184 -2.33 11.47 7.51
N ILE A 185 -1.94 12.72 7.25
CA ILE A 185 -0.58 13.22 7.54
C ILE A 185 -0.38 13.44 9.05
N THR A 186 -1.41 13.88 9.78
CA THR A 186 -1.27 14.06 11.24
C THR A 186 -0.99 12.75 11.96
N TYR A 187 -1.40 11.60 11.42
CA TYR A 187 -1.21 10.33 12.09
C TYR A 187 0.27 9.96 12.32
N PRO A 188 1.12 9.75 11.29
CA PRO A 188 2.52 9.34 11.48
C PRO A 188 3.41 10.42 12.10
N PHE A 189 3.08 11.71 11.94
CA PHE A 189 3.95 12.82 12.37
C PHE A 189 3.56 13.45 13.72
N LEU A 190 2.28 13.37 14.10
CA LEU A 190 1.78 14.00 15.33
C LEU A 190 1.14 12.99 16.29
N VAL A 191 0.31 12.07 15.80
CA VAL A 191 -0.44 11.14 16.66
C VAL A 191 0.43 9.99 17.12
N GLU A 192 0.98 9.22 16.17
CA GLU A 192 1.77 8.01 16.41
C GLU A 192 3.03 8.27 17.28
N PRO A 193 3.83 9.33 17.06
CA PRO A 193 5.04 9.55 17.85
C PRO A 193 4.78 9.97 19.30
N ASN A 194 3.60 10.51 19.60
CA ASN A 194 3.32 11.16 20.87
C ASN A 194 2.27 10.42 21.72
N LEU A 195 1.47 9.53 21.12
CA LEU A 195 0.33 8.90 21.77
C LEU A 195 0.38 7.38 21.64
N ARG A 196 0.03 6.68 22.72
CA ARG A 196 -0.18 5.23 22.74
C ARG A 196 -1.48 4.84 22.04
N ILE A 197 -1.56 3.64 21.47
CA ILE A 197 -2.67 3.26 20.58
C ILE A 197 -4.04 3.29 21.28
N MET A 198 -4.10 2.96 22.58
CA MET A 198 -5.34 3.07 23.37
C MET A 198 -5.78 4.53 23.57
N THR A 199 -4.85 5.46 23.77
CA THR A 199 -5.16 6.88 23.88
C THR A 199 -5.66 7.44 22.55
N GLN A 200 -5.06 7.01 21.44
CA GLN A 200 -5.52 7.38 20.09
C GLN A 200 -6.97 6.94 19.87
N ALA A 201 -7.33 5.72 20.26
CA ALA A 201 -8.70 5.20 20.11
C ALA A 201 -9.74 6.01 20.90
N ARG A 202 -9.38 6.44 22.11
CA ARG A 202 -10.24 7.30 22.96
C ARG A 202 -10.41 8.70 22.37
N LEU A 203 -9.33 9.33 21.91
CA LEU A 203 -9.39 10.65 21.28
C LEU A 203 -10.20 10.63 19.98
N TRP A 204 -10.03 9.60 19.15
CA TRP A 204 -10.83 9.42 17.94
C TRP A 204 -12.33 9.30 18.28
N THR A 205 -12.66 8.57 19.34
CA THR A 205 -14.03 8.42 19.82
C THR A 205 -14.63 9.73 20.31
N LEU A 206 -13.87 10.54 21.04
CA LEU A 206 -14.27 11.89 21.41
C LEU A 206 -14.55 12.73 20.15
N GLY A 207 -13.68 12.64 19.14
CA GLY A 207 -13.90 13.26 17.83
C GLY A 207 -15.20 12.81 17.17
N PHE A 208 -15.54 11.52 17.26
CA PHE A 208 -16.79 10.98 16.74
C PHE A 208 -18.03 11.56 17.46
N PHE A 209 -17.98 11.74 18.79
CA PHE A 209 -19.06 12.41 19.52
C PHE A 209 -19.24 13.86 19.07
N VAL A 210 -18.16 14.60 18.85
CA VAL A 210 -18.20 15.97 18.31
C VAL A 210 -18.82 15.97 16.90
N TYR A 211 -18.40 15.04 16.04
CA TYR A 211 -18.98 14.84 14.70
C TYR A 211 -20.49 14.55 14.77
N ALA A 212 -20.93 13.69 15.68
CA ALA A 212 -22.34 13.35 15.85
C ALA A 212 -23.17 14.58 16.26
N ALA A 213 -22.65 15.40 17.18
CA ALA A 213 -23.29 16.65 17.59
C ALA A 213 -23.39 17.65 16.43
N LEU A 214 -22.31 17.86 15.68
CA LEU A 214 -22.29 18.75 14.51
C LEU A 214 -23.23 18.29 13.39
N THR A 215 -23.33 16.98 13.18
CA THR A 215 -24.26 16.39 12.21
C THR A 215 -25.72 16.59 12.64
N ALA A 216 -26.02 16.46 13.93
CA ALA A 216 -27.34 16.76 14.49
C ALA A 216 -27.70 18.24 14.34
N ILE A 217 -26.74 19.15 14.51
CA ILE A 217 -26.91 20.60 14.28
C ILE A 217 -27.22 20.86 12.78
N CYS A 218 -26.47 20.27 11.85
CA CYS A 218 -26.76 20.35 10.42
C CYS A 218 -28.19 19.86 10.11
N ALA A 219 -28.55 18.68 10.64
CA ALA A 219 -29.88 18.09 10.44
C ALA A 219 -31.02 18.97 10.99
N TRP A 220 -30.78 19.67 12.10
CA TRP A 220 -31.71 20.63 12.70
C TRP A 220 -31.87 21.89 11.83
N HIS A 221 -30.76 22.46 11.33
CA HIS A 221 -30.79 23.61 10.43
C HIS A 221 -31.58 23.32 9.15
N VAL A 222 -31.36 22.16 8.53
CA VAL A 222 -32.09 21.74 7.32
C VAL A 222 -33.58 21.61 7.61
N ARG A 223 -33.94 20.99 8.73
CA ARG A 223 -35.33 20.80 9.12
C ARG A 223 -36.04 22.13 9.39
N ARG A 224 -35.37 23.11 9.98
CA ARG A 224 -35.94 24.45 10.27
C ARG A 224 -36.14 25.27 8.99
N ASN A 225 -35.24 25.13 8.03
CA ASN A 225 -35.24 25.90 6.79
C ASN A 225 -35.78 25.09 5.59
N ALA A 226 -36.49 23.99 5.86
CA ALA A 226 -37.06 23.16 4.80
C ALA A 226 -38.17 23.95 4.09
N PRO A 227 -38.17 24.04 2.74
CA PRO A 227 -39.24 24.71 2.00
C PRO A 227 -40.61 24.10 2.32
N ALA A 228 -41.63 24.95 2.53
CA ALA A 228 -43.00 24.53 2.79
C ALA A 228 -43.64 23.78 1.60
N THR A 229 -43.14 24.03 0.40
CA THR A 229 -43.52 23.38 -0.85
C THR A 229 -42.24 22.94 -1.58
N PRO A 230 -42.09 21.66 -1.95
CA PRO A 230 -40.98 21.26 -2.80
C PRO A 230 -41.16 21.92 -4.17
N GLU A 231 -40.21 22.79 -4.53
CA GLU A 231 -40.15 23.35 -5.89
C GLU A 231 -40.12 22.18 -6.89
N PRO A 232 -40.91 22.22 -7.98
CA PRO A 232 -40.83 21.19 -9.01
C PRO A 232 -39.40 21.15 -9.51
N ALA A 233 -38.71 20.02 -9.30
CA ALA A 233 -37.35 19.85 -9.80
C ALA A 233 -37.36 20.19 -11.29
N ALA A 234 -36.65 21.24 -11.69
CA ALA A 234 -36.51 21.60 -13.10
C ALA A 234 -36.11 20.34 -13.86
N ALA A 235 -36.78 20.05 -14.98
CA ALA A 235 -36.57 18.84 -15.76
C ALA A 235 -35.10 18.78 -16.23
N THR A 236 -34.26 18.12 -15.43
CA THR A 236 -32.85 17.98 -15.70
C THR A 236 -32.66 16.81 -16.64
N ALA A 237 -31.97 17.07 -17.75
CA ALA A 237 -31.71 16.09 -18.79
C ALA A 237 -31.25 14.75 -18.19
N PRO A 238 -31.70 13.62 -18.75
CA PRO A 238 -31.28 12.30 -18.27
C PRO A 238 -29.76 12.15 -18.41
N LEU A 239 -29.14 11.59 -17.38
CA LEU A 239 -27.71 11.25 -17.41
C LEU A 239 -27.45 10.21 -18.50
N SER A 240 -26.52 10.51 -19.41
CA SER A 240 -26.07 9.52 -20.38
C SER A 240 -25.37 8.37 -19.67
N TRP A 241 -25.64 7.14 -20.09
CA TRP A 241 -24.95 5.96 -19.59
C TRP A 241 -23.43 6.03 -19.87
N HIS A 242 -23.04 6.65 -20.99
CA HIS A 242 -21.64 6.88 -21.33
C HIS A 242 -20.91 7.74 -20.31
N ASP A 243 -21.59 8.72 -19.70
CA ASP A 243 -21.01 9.59 -18.66
C ASP A 243 -20.72 8.80 -17.40
N ARG A 244 -21.65 7.92 -17.03
CA ARG A 244 -21.49 7.06 -15.86
C ARG A 244 -20.33 6.08 -16.04
N ILE A 245 -20.23 5.42 -17.20
CA ILE A 245 -19.09 4.54 -17.49
C ILE A 245 -17.78 5.34 -17.45
N PHE A 246 -17.76 6.55 -18.03
CA PHE A 246 -16.56 7.38 -18.05
C PHE A 246 -16.12 7.76 -16.64
N TRP A 247 -17.04 8.23 -15.79
CA TRP A 247 -16.74 8.55 -14.40
C TRP A 247 -16.27 7.33 -13.60
N PHE A 248 -16.94 6.19 -13.80
CA PHE A 248 -16.58 4.93 -13.16
C PHE A 248 -15.14 4.53 -13.56
N ALA A 249 -14.81 4.57 -14.85
CA ALA A 249 -13.52 4.14 -15.35
C ALA A 249 -12.39 5.08 -14.91
N LEU A 250 -12.59 6.41 -14.93
CA LEU A 250 -11.61 7.37 -14.41
C LEU A 250 -11.33 7.14 -12.93
N SER A 251 -12.39 6.96 -12.13
CA SER A 251 -12.23 6.73 -10.69
C SER A 251 -11.59 5.36 -10.37
N MET A 252 -11.93 4.33 -11.16
CA MET A 252 -11.29 3.02 -11.08
C MET A 252 -9.81 3.11 -11.40
N CYS A 253 -9.43 3.81 -12.48
CA CYS A 253 -8.03 3.99 -12.86
C CYS A 253 -7.24 4.75 -11.79
N GLY A 254 -7.81 5.84 -11.23
CA GLY A 254 -7.17 6.57 -10.14
C GLY A 254 -6.93 5.70 -8.90
N SER A 255 -7.96 4.95 -8.46
CA SER A 255 -7.80 4.05 -7.32
C SER A 255 -6.86 2.88 -7.61
N LEU A 256 -6.92 2.31 -8.81
CA LEU A 256 -6.03 1.24 -9.25
C LEU A 256 -4.57 1.72 -9.26
N SER A 257 -4.32 2.95 -9.74
CA SER A 257 -3.00 3.60 -9.73
C SER A 257 -2.46 3.71 -8.31
N LEU A 258 -3.26 4.20 -7.37
CA LEU A 258 -2.89 4.28 -5.95
C LEU A 258 -2.49 2.92 -5.36
N ILE A 259 -3.38 1.92 -5.47
CA ILE A 259 -3.21 0.65 -4.75
C ILE A 259 -2.09 -0.20 -5.39
N SER A 260 -2.00 -0.24 -6.73
CA SER A 260 -0.94 -0.98 -7.43
C SER A 260 0.44 -0.36 -7.20
N THR A 261 0.55 0.97 -7.25
CA THR A 261 1.80 1.68 -6.93
C THR A 261 2.24 1.41 -5.49
N THR A 262 1.30 1.50 -4.54
CA THR A 262 1.59 1.24 -3.13
C THR A 262 2.05 -0.19 -2.90
N SER A 263 1.43 -1.16 -3.57
CA SER A 263 1.80 -2.58 -3.46
C SER A 263 3.20 -2.84 -4.03
N LEU A 264 3.51 -2.29 -5.20
CA LEU A 264 4.82 -2.40 -5.84
C LEU A 264 5.94 -1.80 -4.97
N VAL A 265 5.71 -0.62 -4.40
CA VAL A 265 6.69 0.03 -3.50
C VAL A 265 6.84 -0.74 -2.18
N SER A 266 5.75 -1.28 -1.63
CA SER A 266 5.76 -2.02 -0.37
C SER A 266 6.42 -3.41 -0.49
N GLU A 267 6.32 -4.05 -1.66
CA GLU A 267 7.01 -5.31 -1.94
C GLU A 267 8.54 -5.13 -1.84
N ASP A 268 9.05 -4.05 -2.40
CA ASP A 268 10.50 -3.80 -2.53
C ASP A 268 11.15 -3.30 -1.23
N MET A 269 10.41 -2.65 -0.33
CA MET A 269 10.95 -1.97 0.87
C MET A 269 10.41 -2.50 2.20
N GLY A 270 9.55 -3.51 2.16
CA GLY A 270 8.86 -4.02 3.34
C GLY A 270 7.69 -3.14 3.78
N VAL A 271 6.93 -3.64 4.76
CA VAL A 271 5.68 -3.04 5.20
C VAL A 271 5.94 -2.04 6.31
N VAL A 272 6.01 -0.77 5.93
CA VAL A 272 5.99 0.33 6.89
C VAL A 272 4.74 1.15 6.62
N PRO A 273 3.83 1.35 7.60
CA PRO A 273 2.62 2.15 7.41
C PRO A 273 2.88 3.54 6.78
N MET A 274 4.08 4.08 6.97
CA MET A 274 4.53 5.34 6.36
C MET A 274 4.71 5.28 4.85
N LEU A 275 5.09 4.14 4.27
CA LEU A 275 5.20 3.96 2.82
C LEU A 275 3.84 4.13 2.13
N TRP A 276 2.73 3.96 2.85
CA TRP A 276 1.38 4.17 2.33
C TRP A 276 0.92 5.63 2.41
N VAL A 277 1.46 6.40 3.36
CA VAL A 277 1.08 7.79 3.58
C VAL A 277 1.45 8.67 2.38
N LEU A 278 2.61 8.43 1.75
CA LEU A 278 3.07 9.25 0.62
C LEU A 278 2.19 9.07 -0.64
N PRO A 279 1.96 7.86 -1.18
CA PRO A 279 1.05 7.67 -2.31
C PRO A 279 -0.36 8.19 -2.02
N LEU A 280 -0.89 7.93 -0.83
CA LEU A 280 -2.23 8.36 -0.45
C LEU A 280 -2.33 9.89 -0.30
N THR A 281 -1.29 10.54 0.20
CA THR A 281 -1.15 12.01 0.24
C THR A 281 -1.22 12.60 -1.15
N LEU A 282 -0.43 12.07 -2.09
CA LEU A 282 -0.42 12.52 -3.47
C LEU A 282 -1.79 12.29 -4.14
N TYR A 283 -2.40 11.13 -3.91
CA TYR A 283 -3.74 10.81 -4.41
C TYR A 283 -4.79 11.81 -3.90
N LEU A 284 -4.87 12.08 -2.60
CA LEU A 284 -5.82 13.04 -2.03
C LEU A 284 -5.53 14.47 -2.50
N LEU A 285 -4.26 14.84 -2.62
CA LEU A 285 -3.84 16.14 -3.14
C LEU A 285 -4.42 16.36 -4.55
N THR A 286 -4.38 15.36 -5.44
CA THR A 286 -4.96 15.51 -6.78
C THR A 286 -6.46 15.85 -6.75
N PHE A 287 -7.26 15.24 -5.85
CA PHE A 287 -8.66 15.62 -5.68
C PHE A 287 -8.83 17.06 -5.18
N ILE A 288 -8.02 17.48 -4.20
CA ILE A 288 -8.03 18.86 -3.68
C ILE A 288 -7.74 19.84 -4.80
N LEU A 289 -6.67 19.61 -5.57
CA LEU A 289 -6.26 20.49 -6.66
C LEU A 289 -7.33 20.56 -7.75
N CYS A 290 -7.86 19.42 -8.19
CA CYS A 290 -8.85 19.35 -9.27
C CYS A 290 -10.23 19.91 -8.89
N PHE A 291 -10.70 19.74 -7.64
CA PHE A 291 -12.02 20.21 -7.18
C PHE A 291 -12.00 21.57 -6.46
N SER A 292 -10.83 22.19 -6.27
CA SER A 292 -10.70 23.53 -5.66
C SER A 292 -11.38 24.65 -6.46
N GLY A 293 -11.59 24.45 -7.76
CA GLY A 293 -12.04 25.48 -8.70
C GLY A 293 -10.89 26.31 -9.28
N LEU A 294 -9.63 25.99 -8.97
CA LEU A 294 -8.45 26.60 -9.59
C LEU A 294 -8.14 25.92 -10.95
N PRO A 295 -7.70 26.66 -11.97
CA PRO A 295 -7.41 26.11 -13.31
C PRO A 295 -6.02 25.42 -13.38
N LEU A 296 -5.74 24.55 -12.41
CA LEU A 296 -4.46 23.84 -12.25
C LEU A 296 -4.32 22.65 -13.20
N TYR A 297 -5.41 21.92 -13.43
CA TYR A 297 -5.42 20.84 -14.41
C TYR A 297 -5.70 21.38 -15.82
N ARG A 298 -4.77 21.14 -16.74
CA ARG A 298 -4.87 21.50 -18.16
C ARG A 298 -4.37 20.36 -19.03
N ARG A 299 -5.21 19.87 -19.96
CA ARG A 299 -4.91 18.75 -20.87
C ARG A 299 -3.59 18.95 -21.62
N ALA A 300 -3.29 20.19 -22.04
CA ALA A 300 -2.08 20.55 -22.76
C ALA A 300 -0.76 20.23 -22.03
N TYR A 301 -0.76 20.15 -20.70
CA TYR A 301 0.42 19.79 -19.91
C TYR A 301 0.35 18.36 -19.40
N PHE A 302 -0.82 17.91 -18.93
CA PHE A 302 -0.97 16.62 -18.29
C PHE A 302 -1.04 15.43 -19.25
N TYR A 303 -1.55 15.58 -20.48
CA TYR A 303 -1.55 14.47 -21.45
C TYR A 303 -0.13 14.13 -21.95
N PRO A 304 0.71 15.11 -22.34
CA PRO A 304 2.13 14.86 -22.61
C PRO A 304 2.88 14.32 -21.40
N GLY A 305 2.63 14.92 -20.23
CA GLY A 305 3.22 14.49 -18.96
C GLY A 305 2.90 13.02 -18.67
N LEU A 306 1.64 12.61 -18.89
CA LEU A 306 1.23 11.23 -18.76
C LEU A 306 2.06 10.31 -19.66
N ALA A 307 2.15 10.58 -20.97
CA ALA A 307 2.91 9.75 -21.90
C ALA A 307 4.38 9.56 -21.46
N ILE A 308 5.03 10.63 -21.00
CA ILE A 308 6.39 10.58 -20.46
C ILE A 308 6.44 9.71 -19.19
N THR A 309 5.51 9.91 -18.26
CA THR A 309 5.47 9.14 -17.00
C THR A 309 5.17 7.66 -17.18
N LEU A 310 4.40 7.29 -18.21
CA LEU A 310 4.15 5.88 -18.55
C LEU A 310 5.43 5.20 -19.00
N VAL A 311 6.24 5.86 -19.83
CA VAL A 311 7.54 5.32 -20.26
C VAL A 311 8.53 5.26 -19.10
N MET A 312 8.60 6.31 -18.27
CA MET A 312 9.43 6.28 -17.07
C MET A 312 9.03 5.14 -16.13
N ALA A 313 7.73 4.88 -15.96
CA ALA A 313 7.24 3.77 -15.14
C ALA A 313 7.69 2.41 -15.71
N VAL A 314 7.60 2.19 -17.02
CA VAL A 314 8.03 0.93 -17.64
C VAL A 314 9.54 0.74 -17.56
N LEU A 315 10.32 1.81 -17.75
CA LEU A 315 11.77 1.77 -17.53
C LEU A 315 12.09 1.46 -16.06
N GLY A 316 11.29 1.99 -15.13
CA GLY A 316 11.35 1.67 -13.70
C GLY A 316 11.14 0.19 -13.42
N LEU A 317 10.14 -0.42 -14.06
CA LEU A 317 9.86 -1.87 -13.96
C LEU A 317 11.02 -2.68 -14.55
N TYR A 318 11.46 -2.38 -15.76
CA TYR A 318 12.53 -3.10 -16.45
C TYR A 318 13.85 -3.09 -15.65
N ARG A 319 14.17 -1.97 -15.01
CA ARG A 319 15.37 -1.88 -14.17
C ARG A 319 15.26 -2.64 -12.87
N GLY A 320 14.05 -2.74 -12.29
CA GLY A 320 13.79 -3.44 -11.05
C GLY A 320 14.90 -3.23 -10.02
N ALA A 321 15.62 -4.33 -9.73
CA ALA A 321 16.73 -4.46 -8.76
C ALA A 321 17.88 -3.43 -8.88
N TYR A 322 18.06 -2.81 -10.05
CA TYR A 322 19.17 -1.91 -10.33
C TYR A 322 18.91 -0.44 -9.99
N LEU A 323 17.65 -0.03 -9.80
CA LEU A 323 17.34 1.31 -9.31
C LEU A 323 17.54 1.40 -7.81
N SER A 324 18.00 2.56 -7.33
CA SER A 324 17.98 2.86 -5.90
C SER A 324 16.53 2.90 -5.41
N ALA A 325 16.33 2.56 -4.15
CA ALA A 325 15.03 2.63 -3.48
C ALA A 325 14.35 4.00 -3.70
N TYR A 326 15.08 5.08 -3.42
CA TYR A 326 14.57 6.44 -3.59
C TYR A 326 14.15 6.77 -5.03
N ALA A 327 14.91 6.31 -6.02
CA ALA A 327 14.57 6.53 -7.43
C ALA A 327 13.27 5.81 -7.81
N GLN A 328 13.05 4.58 -7.33
CA GLN A 328 11.80 3.86 -7.57
C GLN A 328 10.61 4.57 -6.92
N ILE A 329 10.71 4.95 -5.64
CA ILE A 329 9.65 5.72 -4.96
C ILE A 329 9.30 6.95 -5.77
N TYR A 330 10.31 7.73 -6.17
CA TYR A 330 10.10 8.95 -6.93
C TYR A 330 9.40 8.68 -8.26
N VAL A 331 9.94 7.77 -9.08
CA VAL A 331 9.39 7.44 -10.40
C VAL A 331 7.94 6.96 -10.29
N PHE A 332 7.66 5.99 -9.43
CA PHE A 332 6.33 5.40 -9.34
C PHE A 332 5.31 6.34 -8.69
N CYS A 333 5.69 7.07 -7.62
CA CYS A 333 4.78 8.04 -6.99
C CYS A 333 4.52 9.25 -7.90
N PHE A 334 5.53 9.71 -8.65
CA PHE A 334 5.35 10.79 -9.62
C PHE A 334 4.45 10.38 -10.78
N SER A 335 4.67 9.18 -11.36
CA SER A 335 3.79 8.64 -12.40
C SER A 335 2.36 8.48 -11.90
N MET A 336 2.18 7.95 -10.69
CA MET A 336 0.87 7.83 -10.04
C MET A 336 0.20 9.20 -9.85
N PHE A 337 0.94 10.22 -9.40
CA PHE A 337 0.42 11.58 -9.24
C PHE A 337 -0.09 12.15 -10.58
N VAL A 338 0.67 12.01 -11.66
CA VAL A 338 0.27 12.50 -12.99
C VAL A 338 -0.96 11.75 -13.52
N ILE A 339 -0.99 10.41 -13.38
CA ILE A 339 -2.16 9.59 -13.75
C ILE A 339 -3.41 10.03 -12.96
N CYS A 340 -3.28 10.25 -11.66
CA CYS A 340 -4.38 10.70 -10.81
C CYS A 340 -4.83 12.13 -11.15
N MET A 341 -3.91 13.04 -11.44
CA MET A 341 -4.24 14.40 -11.89
C MET A 341 -5.07 14.39 -13.18
N VAL A 342 -4.72 13.52 -14.14
CA VAL A 342 -5.52 13.30 -15.34
C VAL A 342 -6.90 12.75 -14.99
N CYS A 343 -6.97 11.65 -14.25
CA CYS A 343 -8.25 11.00 -13.92
C CYS A 343 -9.19 11.92 -13.15
N HIS A 344 -8.69 12.57 -12.10
CA HIS A 344 -9.48 13.46 -11.25
C HIS A 344 -9.74 14.80 -11.91
N GLY A 345 -8.86 15.29 -12.77
CA GLY A 345 -9.06 16.48 -13.57
C GLY A 345 -10.20 16.32 -14.58
N GLU A 346 -10.24 15.19 -15.29
CA GLU A 346 -11.35 14.85 -16.19
C GLU A 346 -12.67 14.60 -15.44
N LEU A 347 -12.63 14.02 -14.25
CA LEU A 347 -13.79 13.93 -13.36
C LEU A 347 -14.30 15.30 -12.93
N ALA A 348 -13.43 16.20 -12.47
CA ALA A 348 -13.80 17.54 -12.01
C ALA A 348 -14.37 18.41 -13.15
N ARG A 349 -13.89 18.23 -14.38
CA ARG A 349 -14.42 18.92 -15.57
C ARG A 349 -15.80 18.41 -16.00
N SER A 350 -16.14 17.18 -15.67
CA SER A 350 -17.37 16.51 -16.10
C SER A 350 -18.45 16.45 -15.00
N VAL A 351 -18.31 17.26 -13.94
CA VAL A 351 -19.30 17.32 -12.86
C VAL A 351 -20.69 17.74 -13.39
N PRO A 352 -21.76 17.01 -13.06
CA PRO A 352 -23.10 17.37 -13.49
C PRO A 352 -23.72 18.46 -12.59
N SER A 353 -24.93 18.92 -12.92
CA SER A 353 -25.74 19.76 -12.04
C SER A 353 -25.84 19.17 -10.61
N PRO A 354 -25.85 20.02 -9.56
CA PRO A 354 -26.08 19.61 -8.17
C PRO A 354 -27.28 18.68 -7.92
N SER A 355 -28.32 18.73 -8.77
CA SER A 355 -29.45 17.78 -8.74
C SER A 355 -29.03 16.30 -8.90
N ARG A 356 -27.91 16.06 -9.60
CA ARG A 356 -27.32 14.73 -9.87
C ARG A 356 -26.08 14.43 -9.03
N LEU A 357 -25.74 15.30 -8.07
CA LEU A 357 -24.52 15.22 -7.25
C LEU A 357 -24.33 13.86 -6.57
N THR A 358 -25.37 13.30 -5.97
CA THR A 358 -25.27 12.00 -5.28
C THR A 358 -25.05 10.85 -6.27
N SER A 359 -25.56 10.94 -7.50
CA SER A 359 -25.33 9.94 -8.54
C SER A 359 -23.91 10.01 -9.08
N PHE A 360 -23.35 11.22 -9.23
CA PHE A 360 -21.95 11.43 -9.61
C PHE A 360 -21.03 10.78 -8.56
N TYR A 361 -21.17 11.17 -7.29
CA TYR A 361 -20.36 10.62 -6.22
C TYR A 361 -20.52 9.11 -6.06
N LEU A 362 -21.73 8.57 -6.16
CA LEU A 362 -21.95 7.12 -6.13
C LEU A 362 -21.18 6.41 -7.25
N THR A 363 -21.18 6.97 -8.46
CA THR A 363 -20.47 6.38 -9.60
C THR A 363 -18.94 6.46 -9.41
N THR A 364 -18.44 7.59 -8.89
CA THR A 364 -17.03 7.75 -8.52
C THR A 364 -16.64 6.73 -7.43
N ALA A 365 -17.39 6.63 -6.33
CA ALA A 365 -17.12 5.66 -5.28
C ALA A 365 -17.19 4.21 -5.77
N ALA A 366 -18.11 3.89 -6.69
CA ALA A 366 -18.21 2.56 -7.31
C ALA A 366 -16.98 2.24 -8.16
N GLY A 367 -16.49 3.20 -8.95
CA GLY A 367 -15.24 3.05 -9.70
C GLY A 367 -14.05 2.85 -8.77
N GLY A 368 -13.92 3.68 -7.73
CA GLY A 368 -12.86 3.53 -6.72
C GLY A 368 -12.86 2.15 -6.05
N ALA A 369 -14.04 1.69 -5.59
CA ALA A 369 -14.20 0.36 -5.01
C ALA A 369 -13.87 -0.77 -6.00
N ALA A 370 -14.21 -0.62 -7.28
CA ALA A 370 -13.84 -1.59 -8.32
C ALA A 370 -12.32 -1.71 -8.50
N GLY A 371 -11.58 -0.59 -8.39
CA GLY A 371 -10.12 -0.60 -8.37
C GLY A 371 -9.56 -1.38 -7.17
N GLY A 372 -10.17 -1.22 -6.00
CA GLY A 372 -9.87 -1.99 -4.79
C GLY A 372 -10.18 -3.48 -4.91
N ILE A 373 -11.34 -3.84 -5.45
CA ILE A 373 -11.73 -5.24 -5.70
C ILE A 373 -10.74 -5.89 -6.67
N PHE A 374 -10.39 -5.18 -7.74
CA PHE A 374 -9.45 -5.70 -8.73
C PHE A 374 -8.08 -5.99 -8.11
N THR A 375 -7.53 -5.05 -7.34
CA THR A 375 -6.19 -5.19 -6.74
C THR A 375 -6.15 -6.12 -5.52
N GLY A 376 -7.16 -6.07 -4.66
CA GLY A 376 -7.20 -6.80 -3.40
C GLY A 376 -7.71 -8.24 -3.52
N LEU A 377 -8.56 -8.55 -4.51
CA LEU A 377 -9.18 -9.87 -4.66
C LEU A 377 -8.90 -10.51 -6.02
N ILE A 378 -9.17 -9.82 -7.13
CA ILE A 378 -9.10 -10.42 -8.47
C ILE A 378 -7.64 -10.69 -8.88
N ALA A 379 -6.77 -9.69 -8.76
CA ALA A 379 -5.38 -9.77 -9.16
C ALA A 379 -4.60 -10.86 -8.40
N PRO A 380 -4.69 -11.00 -7.06
CA PRO A 380 -3.99 -12.07 -6.34
C PRO A 380 -4.42 -13.49 -6.72
N ILE A 381 -5.67 -13.68 -7.19
CA ILE A 381 -6.20 -14.98 -7.62
C ILE A 381 -5.83 -15.26 -9.09
N THR A 382 -5.76 -14.21 -9.92
CA THR A 382 -5.53 -14.32 -11.36
C THR A 382 -4.03 -14.36 -11.70
N PHE A 383 -3.21 -13.67 -10.91
CA PHE A 383 -1.82 -13.39 -11.22
C PHE A 383 -0.87 -13.95 -10.16
N ASN A 384 0.20 -14.61 -10.62
CA ASN A 384 1.28 -15.09 -9.75
C ASN A 384 2.27 -13.96 -9.36
N GLY A 385 2.07 -12.73 -9.85
CA GLY A 385 2.86 -11.54 -9.55
C GLY A 385 2.00 -10.27 -9.56
N PHE A 386 2.64 -9.11 -9.38
CA PHE A 386 1.98 -7.80 -9.30
C PHE A 386 1.67 -7.18 -10.68
N TYR A 387 0.97 -7.93 -11.55
CA TYR A 387 0.62 -7.47 -12.90
C TYR A 387 -0.50 -6.42 -12.95
N GLU A 388 -1.17 -6.15 -11.83
CA GLU A 388 -2.16 -5.07 -11.73
C GLU A 388 -1.58 -3.68 -12.06
N TYR A 389 -0.29 -3.46 -11.83
CA TYR A 389 0.39 -2.22 -12.21
C TYR A 389 0.50 -2.09 -13.75
N HIS A 390 0.82 -3.18 -14.45
CA HIS A 390 0.84 -3.20 -15.92
C HIS A 390 -0.55 -2.91 -16.50
N VAL A 391 -1.59 -3.54 -15.95
CA VAL A 391 -2.99 -3.29 -16.35
C VAL A 391 -3.37 -1.82 -16.15
N MET A 392 -2.95 -1.23 -15.02
CA MET A 392 -3.18 0.17 -14.69
C MET A 392 -2.54 1.14 -15.70
N LEU A 393 -1.29 0.90 -16.11
CA LEU A 393 -0.61 1.73 -17.09
C LEU A 393 -1.37 1.73 -18.43
N VAL A 394 -1.77 0.56 -18.91
CA VAL A 394 -2.57 0.43 -20.14
C VAL A 394 -3.92 1.12 -20.00
N MET A 395 -4.63 0.91 -18.88
CA MET A 395 -5.92 1.53 -18.61
C MET A 395 -5.85 3.06 -18.63
N SER A 396 -4.82 3.64 -18.01
CA SER A 396 -4.63 5.10 -17.98
C SER A 396 -4.43 5.70 -19.38
N ALA A 397 -3.70 4.99 -20.25
CA ALA A 397 -3.44 5.42 -21.61
C ALA A 397 -4.71 5.34 -22.48
N LEU A 398 -5.50 4.27 -22.33
CA LEU A 398 -6.79 4.10 -23.00
C LEU A 398 -7.82 5.15 -22.55
N LEU A 399 -7.81 5.54 -21.27
CA LEU A 399 -8.74 6.56 -20.77
C LEU A 399 -8.45 7.96 -21.30
N VAL A 400 -7.18 8.32 -21.48
CA VAL A 400 -6.82 9.59 -22.13
C VAL A 400 -7.24 9.61 -23.58
N LEU A 401 -7.05 8.50 -24.30
CA LEU A 401 -7.60 8.35 -25.65
C LEU A 401 -9.11 8.59 -25.64
N TRP A 402 -9.84 7.92 -24.76
CA TRP A 402 -11.29 8.09 -24.66
C TRP A 402 -11.70 9.54 -24.35
N ALA A 403 -11.04 10.21 -23.39
CA ALA A 403 -11.32 11.61 -23.05
C ALA A 403 -11.11 12.56 -24.24
N MET A 404 -10.12 12.30 -25.11
CA MET A 404 -9.86 13.08 -26.33
C MET A 404 -10.86 12.86 -27.45
N PHE A 405 -11.48 11.67 -27.52
CA PHE A 405 -12.54 11.39 -28.48
C PHE A 405 -13.89 11.96 -28.03
N ARG A 406 -14.06 12.16 -26.73
CA ARG A 406 -15.30 12.64 -26.13
C ARG A 406 -15.47 14.16 -26.24
N ASP A 407 -14.41 14.93 -26.01
CA ASP A 407 -14.46 16.40 -26.00
C ASP A 407 -13.55 17.01 -27.07
N ASP A 408 -14.12 17.88 -27.91
CA ASP A 408 -13.39 18.67 -28.89
C ASP A 408 -12.69 19.88 -28.23
N ASP A 409 -11.60 19.63 -27.50
CA ASP A 409 -10.81 20.70 -26.89
C ASP A 409 -10.09 21.54 -27.97
N PRO A 410 -10.16 22.89 -27.93
CA PRO A 410 -9.46 23.75 -28.88
C PRO A 410 -7.96 23.49 -29.02
N TRP A 411 -7.30 23.00 -27.97
CA TRP A 411 -5.89 22.61 -28.03
C TRP A 411 -5.63 21.43 -28.98
N LEU A 412 -6.58 20.49 -29.11
CA LEU A 412 -6.49 19.33 -30.02
C LEU A 412 -6.62 19.72 -31.50
N ARG A 413 -7.19 20.90 -31.78
CA ARG A 413 -7.39 21.41 -33.15
C ARG A 413 -6.19 22.21 -33.67
N ARG A 414 -5.27 22.65 -32.80
CA ARG A 414 -4.05 23.37 -33.21
C ARG A 414 -2.97 22.33 -33.55
N PRO A 415 -2.44 22.29 -34.80
CA PRO A 415 -1.39 21.35 -35.17
C PRO A 415 -0.09 21.71 -34.42
N ASN A 416 0.13 21.05 -33.29
CA ASN A 416 1.33 21.25 -32.47
C ASN A 416 2.29 20.08 -32.70
N LEU A 417 2.85 20.03 -33.90
CA LEU A 417 3.65 18.90 -34.42
C LEU A 417 4.87 18.57 -33.54
N TRP A 418 5.40 19.53 -32.78
CA TRP A 418 6.60 19.33 -31.96
C TRP A 418 6.36 18.42 -30.75
N LEU A 419 5.14 18.37 -30.20
CA LEU A 419 4.90 17.74 -28.90
C LEU A 419 4.78 16.21 -29.00
N PRO A 420 4.02 15.62 -29.94
CA PRO A 420 4.06 14.17 -30.19
C PRO A 420 5.45 13.72 -30.66
N PHE A 421 6.12 14.53 -31.49
CA PHE A 421 7.47 14.25 -31.98
C PHE A 421 8.50 14.27 -30.84
N ALA A 422 8.45 15.25 -29.95
CA ALA A 422 9.32 15.32 -28.77
C ALA A 422 9.08 14.15 -27.81
N ILE A 423 7.82 13.78 -27.56
CA ILE A 423 7.50 12.59 -26.74
C ILE A 423 8.11 11.34 -27.38
N VAL A 424 7.86 11.13 -28.67
CA VAL A 424 8.40 9.99 -29.43
C VAL A 424 9.94 9.94 -29.35
N TRP A 425 10.61 11.07 -29.58
CA TRP A 425 12.07 11.14 -29.55
C TRP A 425 12.66 10.98 -28.15
N ILE A 426 12.02 11.52 -27.12
CA ILE A 426 12.44 11.30 -25.72
C ILE A 426 12.29 9.82 -25.36
N VAL A 427 11.16 9.21 -25.72
CA VAL A 427 10.86 7.80 -25.46
C VAL A 427 11.82 6.87 -26.21
N ALA A 428 12.24 7.25 -27.42
CA ALA A 428 13.18 6.53 -28.26
C ALA A 428 14.66 6.68 -27.83
N LEU A 429 15.09 7.91 -27.51
CA LEU A 429 16.50 8.23 -27.28
C LEU A 429 16.95 8.03 -25.83
N VAL A 430 16.06 8.20 -24.86
CA VAL A 430 16.42 8.06 -23.44
C VAL A 430 16.95 6.65 -23.13
N PRO A 431 16.33 5.54 -23.58
CA PRO A 431 16.89 4.20 -23.36
C PRO A 431 18.27 4.00 -23.99
N VAL A 432 18.47 4.50 -25.22
CA VAL A 432 19.74 4.41 -25.97
C VAL A 432 20.84 5.22 -25.30
N TYR A 433 20.53 6.45 -24.90
CA TYR A 433 21.45 7.33 -24.18
C TYR A 433 21.84 6.71 -22.83
N LEU A 434 20.87 6.23 -22.04
CA LEU A 434 21.13 5.61 -20.75
C LEU A 434 22.02 4.35 -20.84
N GLN A 435 21.93 3.59 -21.94
CA GLN A 435 22.88 2.51 -22.21
C GLN A 435 24.28 3.03 -22.52
N HIS A 436 24.38 4.08 -23.33
CA HIS A 436 25.67 4.67 -23.71
C HIS A 436 26.45 5.25 -22.52
N VAL A 437 25.77 5.89 -21.55
CA VAL A 437 26.44 6.43 -20.34
C VAL A 437 26.77 5.34 -19.31
N GLY A 438 26.66 4.06 -19.67
CA GLY A 438 26.93 2.93 -18.77
C GLY A 438 25.95 2.83 -17.59
N TRP A 439 24.92 3.67 -17.57
CA TRP A 439 23.90 3.64 -16.55
C TRP A 439 22.95 2.46 -16.76
N ALA A 440 22.79 1.91 -17.98
CA ALA A 440 21.94 0.77 -18.34
C ALA A 440 22.68 -0.35 -19.10
N THR A 441 22.39 -1.61 -18.80
CA THR A 441 22.70 -2.76 -19.67
C THR A 441 21.39 -3.29 -20.23
N ILE A 442 21.03 -2.86 -21.44
CA ILE A 442 19.86 -3.39 -22.15
C ILE A 442 20.35 -4.63 -22.92
N GLU A 443 19.68 -5.76 -22.78
CA GLU A 443 19.98 -6.97 -23.55
C GLU A 443 19.99 -6.65 -25.05
N GLU A 444 20.95 -7.20 -25.79
CA GLU A 444 21.17 -6.89 -27.21
C GLU A 444 19.89 -7.10 -28.07
N SER A 445 19.09 -8.10 -27.71
CA SER A 445 17.81 -8.42 -28.35
C SER A 445 16.78 -7.30 -28.16
N ALA A 446 16.63 -6.77 -26.94
CA ALA A 446 15.72 -5.66 -26.63
C ALA A 446 16.16 -4.36 -27.32
N MET A 447 17.47 -4.12 -27.45
CA MET A 447 18.02 -2.94 -28.13
C MET A 447 17.69 -2.93 -29.63
N ARG A 448 17.77 -4.09 -30.31
CA ARG A 448 17.40 -4.21 -31.73
C ARG A 448 15.93 -3.88 -31.99
N TRP A 449 15.03 -4.25 -31.07
CA TRP A 449 13.61 -3.92 -31.14
C TRP A 449 13.32 -2.44 -30.89
N VAL A 450 13.97 -1.83 -29.87
CA VAL A 450 13.90 -0.38 -29.62
C VAL A 450 14.29 0.37 -30.89
N GLN A 451 15.45 0.05 -31.48
CA GLN A 451 15.94 0.65 -32.73
C GLN A 451 14.96 0.47 -33.89
N GLY A 452 14.38 -0.73 -34.06
CA GLY A 452 13.36 -0.99 -35.07
C GLY A 452 12.12 -0.10 -34.93
N VAL A 453 11.67 0.17 -33.70
CA VAL A 453 10.58 1.10 -33.44
C VAL A 453 11.00 2.55 -33.68
N VAL A 454 12.19 2.96 -33.24
CA VAL A 454 12.71 4.33 -33.48
C VAL A 454 12.76 4.65 -34.97
N ILE A 455 13.06 3.65 -35.82
CA ILE A 455 13.14 3.81 -37.27
C ILE A 455 11.76 3.68 -37.94
N GLY A 456 10.94 2.70 -37.54
CA GLY A 456 9.63 2.44 -38.14
C GLY A 456 8.57 3.50 -37.84
N LEU A 457 8.70 4.20 -36.70
CA LEU A 457 7.72 5.16 -36.21
C LEU A 457 7.68 6.48 -37.01
N PRO A 458 8.80 7.14 -37.32
CA PRO A 458 8.80 8.29 -38.25
C PRO A 458 8.24 7.92 -39.62
N VAL A 459 8.51 6.70 -40.11
CA VAL A 459 8.00 6.21 -41.39
C VAL A 459 6.48 6.01 -41.34
N PHE A 460 5.96 5.40 -40.27
CA PHE A 460 4.52 5.22 -40.07
C PHE A 460 3.79 6.56 -39.90
N ILE A 461 4.35 7.48 -39.11
CA ILE A 461 3.80 8.84 -38.96
C ILE A 461 3.83 9.58 -40.29
N GLY A 462 4.94 9.50 -41.04
CA GLY A 462 5.04 10.09 -42.38
C GLY A 462 4.01 9.52 -43.35
N LEU A 463 3.73 8.22 -43.28
CA LEU A 463 2.70 7.56 -44.07
C LEU A 463 1.28 8.03 -43.70
N LEU A 464 0.99 8.23 -42.40
CA LEU A 464 -0.29 8.76 -41.94
C LEU A 464 -0.50 10.23 -42.37
N ILE A 465 0.54 11.07 -42.27
CA ILE A 465 0.52 12.45 -42.80
C ILE A 465 0.24 12.43 -44.31
N TRP A 466 0.89 11.53 -45.04
CA TRP A 466 0.69 11.38 -46.48
C TRP A 466 -0.73 10.91 -46.82
N LEU A 467 -1.26 9.94 -46.09
CA LEU A 467 -2.65 9.46 -46.24
C LEU A 467 -3.68 10.54 -45.89
N GLU A 468 -3.45 11.32 -44.84
CA GLU A 468 -4.29 12.46 -44.45
C GLU A 468 -4.30 13.55 -45.51
N SER A 469 -3.14 13.82 -46.13
CA SER A 469 -3.05 14.78 -47.24
C SER A 469 -3.83 14.35 -48.50
N ARG A 470 -4.15 13.06 -48.62
CA ARG A 470 -4.88 12.46 -49.74
C ARG A 470 -6.37 12.28 -49.47
N MET A 471 -6.78 12.17 -48.21
CA MET A 471 -8.15 11.95 -47.79
C MET A 471 -8.81 13.32 -47.54
N ASN A 472 -9.70 13.76 -48.45
CA ASN A 472 -10.36 15.07 -48.42
C ASN A 472 -11.44 15.17 -47.32
N ILE A 473 -11.09 14.84 -46.07
CA ILE A 473 -11.98 14.75 -44.92
C ILE A 473 -12.03 16.12 -44.23
N PRO A 474 -13.20 16.74 -44.03
CA PRO A 474 -13.35 18.08 -43.47
C PRO A 474 -13.12 18.16 -41.94
N ALA A 475 -12.25 17.32 -41.38
CA ALA A 475 -11.83 17.37 -39.98
C ALA A 475 -10.43 17.99 -39.88
N ALA A 476 -10.26 18.97 -38.99
CA ALA A 476 -9.03 19.77 -38.86
C ALA A 476 -7.75 18.90 -38.86
N PRO A 477 -6.78 19.12 -39.77
CA PRO A 477 -5.62 18.25 -40.00
C PRO A 477 -4.64 18.07 -38.81
N GLY A 478 -4.87 18.74 -37.68
CA GLY A 478 -4.11 18.51 -36.43
C GLY A 478 -4.70 17.44 -35.51
N MET A 479 -5.98 17.12 -35.66
CA MET A 479 -6.71 16.26 -34.73
C MET A 479 -6.44 14.77 -34.96
N TRP A 480 -6.41 14.33 -36.23
CA TRP A 480 -6.10 12.94 -36.59
C TRP A 480 -4.64 12.60 -36.32
N PHE A 481 -3.73 13.54 -36.58
CA PHE A 481 -2.31 13.41 -36.22
C PHE A 481 -2.11 13.17 -34.72
N THR A 482 -2.73 14.00 -33.88
CA THR A 482 -2.62 13.90 -32.41
C THR A 482 -3.25 12.60 -31.89
N ARG A 483 -4.40 12.20 -32.44
CA ARG A 483 -5.07 10.93 -32.07
C ARG A 483 -4.25 9.71 -32.49
N SER A 484 -3.70 9.71 -33.71
CA SER A 484 -2.90 8.59 -34.24
C SER A 484 -1.57 8.42 -33.51
N GLY A 485 -0.89 9.52 -33.18
CA GLY A 485 0.35 9.47 -32.38
C GLY A 485 0.14 8.88 -30.98
N LEU A 486 -1.03 9.14 -30.37
CA LEU A 486 -1.35 8.58 -29.06
C LEU A 486 -1.77 7.11 -29.14
N VAL A 487 -2.53 6.70 -30.17
CA VAL A 487 -2.79 5.27 -30.44
C VAL A 487 -1.48 4.50 -30.59
N PHE A 488 -0.53 5.06 -31.34
CA PHE A 488 0.81 4.48 -31.42
C PHE A 488 1.51 4.41 -30.06
N THR A 489 1.42 5.47 -29.24
CA THR A 489 1.99 5.47 -27.88
C THR A 489 1.42 4.34 -27.03
N VAL A 490 0.12 4.06 -27.11
CA VAL A 490 -0.50 2.92 -26.42
C VAL A 490 0.00 1.58 -26.96
N ALA A 491 0.11 1.42 -28.28
CA ALA A 491 0.65 0.21 -28.89
C ALA A 491 2.12 -0.03 -28.48
N PHE A 492 2.91 1.03 -28.45
CA PHE A 492 4.30 0.99 -28.01
C PHE A 492 4.44 0.64 -26.52
N LEU A 493 3.60 1.24 -25.67
CA LEU A 493 3.52 0.91 -24.25
C LEU A 493 3.20 -0.58 -24.06
N ALA A 494 2.22 -1.12 -24.79
CA ALA A 494 1.87 -2.53 -24.73
C ALA A 494 3.03 -3.44 -25.15
N LEU A 495 3.77 -3.07 -26.21
CA LEU A 495 4.97 -3.78 -26.64
C LEU A 495 6.08 -3.74 -25.58
N MET A 496 6.33 -2.59 -24.97
CA MET A 496 7.35 -2.43 -23.93
C MET A 496 7.04 -3.27 -22.70
N LEU A 497 5.78 -3.30 -22.26
CA LEU A 497 5.33 -4.17 -21.18
C LEU A 497 5.47 -5.66 -21.57
N TYR A 498 5.13 -6.03 -22.80
CA TYR A 498 5.33 -7.40 -23.27
C TYR A 498 6.81 -7.82 -23.19
N VAL A 499 7.73 -6.99 -23.69
CA VAL A 499 9.17 -7.25 -23.64
C VAL A 499 9.64 -7.41 -22.19
N GLU A 500 9.25 -6.49 -21.30
CA GLU A 500 9.60 -6.56 -19.87
C GLU A 500 9.15 -7.88 -19.23
N THR A 501 7.89 -8.29 -19.45
CA THR A 501 7.38 -9.54 -18.88
C THR A 501 8.04 -10.80 -19.44
N THR A 502 8.48 -10.79 -20.70
CA THR A 502 9.19 -11.93 -21.31
C THR A 502 10.63 -12.06 -20.84
N ALA A 503 11.33 -10.95 -20.59
CA ALA A 503 12.70 -10.95 -20.10
C ALA A 503 12.83 -11.56 -18.69
N GLU A 504 11.86 -11.29 -17.80
CA GLU A 504 11.80 -11.90 -16.45
C GLU A 504 11.56 -13.42 -16.50
N ARG A 505 10.74 -13.91 -17.44
CA ARG A 505 10.38 -15.34 -17.52
C ARG A 505 11.56 -16.26 -17.82
N GLY A 506 12.58 -15.78 -18.54
CA GLY A 506 13.72 -16.62 -18.94
C GLY A 506 14.62 -17.09 -17.78
N LYS A 507 14.50 -16.50 -16.58
CA LYS A 507 15.36 -16.78 -15.40
C LYS A 507 14.58 -17.32 -14.20
N LEU A 508 13.26 -17.50 -14.36
CA LEU A 508 12.32 -17.78 -13.27
C LEU A 508 11.93 -19.26 -13.28
N LEU A 509 12.24 -19.98 -12.20
CA LEU A 509 11.85 -21.39 -12.04
C LEU A 509 10.43 -21.51 -11.48
N ILE A 510 10.16 -20.79 -10.39
CA ILE A 510 8.87 -20.81 -9.69
C ILE A 510 8.51 -19.38 -9.31
N GLN A 511 7.25 -19.03 -9.52
CA GLN A 511 6.67 -17.80 -9.01
C GLN A 511 5.32 -18.10 -8.38
N SER A 512 5.13 -17.64 -7.14
CA SER A 512 3.87 -17.83 -6.42
C SER A 512 3.50 -16.56 -5.65
N ARG A 513 2.20 -16.27 -5.59
CA ARG A 513 1.64 -15.15 -4.82
C ARG A 513 0.75 -15.67 -3.70
N SER A 514 0.86 -15.07 -2.51
CA SER A 514 0.00 -15.36 -1.35
C SER A 514 -0.34 -14.07 -0.58
N PHE A 515 -1.07 -14.21 0.53
CA PHE A 515 -1.37 -13.11 1.46
C PHE A 515 -0.10 -12.46 2.02
N TYR A 516 0.99 -13.21 2.16
CA TYR A 516 2.25 -12.74 2.72
C TYR A 516 3.18 -12.10 1.68
N GLY A 517 2.82 -12.13 0.39
CA GLY A 517 3.59 -11.53 -0.70
C GLY A 517 3.86 -12.49 -1.86
N VAL A 518 4.77 -12.07 -2.75
CA VAL A 518 5.20 -12.84 -3.93
C VAL A 518 6.56 -13.47 -3.66
N LEU A 519 6.66 -14.78 -3.88
CA LEU A 519 7.90 -15.53 -3.86
C LEU A 519 8.35 -15.82 -5.28
N LYS A 520 9.64 -15.63 -5.55
CA LYS A 520 10.30 -16.00 -6.81
C LYS A 520 11.49 -16.89 -6.51
N VAL A 521 11.59 -18.01 -7.22
CA VAL A 521 12.80 -18.82 -7.28
C VAL A 521 13.47 -18.56 -8.61
N ARG A 522 14.71 -18.07 -8.57
CA ARG A 522 15.53 -17.89 -9.76
C ARG A 522 16.67 -18.88 -9.80
N GLU A 523 17.02 -19.27 -11.01
CA GLU A 523 18.23 -20.02 -11.28
C GLU A 523 19.36 -19.06 -11.68
N ARG A 524 20.54 -19.27 -11.09
CA ARG A 524 21.75 -18.50 -11.39
C ARG A 524 22.87 -19.41 -11.84
N ASN A 525 23.66 -18.89 -12.78
CA ASN A 525 24.78 -19.56 -13.42
C ASN A 525 24.42 -20.97 -13.94
N PRO A 526 23.36 -21.12 -14.78
CA PRO A 526 22.90 -22.43 -15.23
C PRO A 526 23.96 -23.23 -16.00
N GLU A 527 24.92 -22.55 -16.61
CA GLU A 527 26.03 -23.16 -17.36
C GLU A 527 27.18 -23.63 -16.45
N SER A 528 27.24 -23.15 -15.19
CA SER A 528 28.29 -23.54 -14.24
C SER A 528 27.96 -24.87 -13.58
N ARG A 529 28.90 -25.81 -13.53
CA ARG A 529 28.71 -27.08 -12.79
C ARG A 529 28.94 -26.94 -11.29
N GLU A 530 29.74 -25.96 -10.87
CA GLU A 530 30.17 -25.78 -9.49
C GLU A 530 29.34 -24.69 -8.78
N PHE A 531 29.06 -23.58 -9.49
CA PHE A 531 28.40 -22.38 -8.95
C PHE A 531 26.97 -22.18 -9.44
N ARG A 532 26.29 -23.26 -9.87
CA ARG A 532 24.85 -23.22 -10.14
C ARG A 532 24.08 -23.21 -8.83
N TYR A 533 23.19 -22.25 -8.65
CA TYR A 533 22.37 -22.14 -7.44
C TYR A 533 20.95 -21.66 -7.70
N TYR A 534 20.08 -22.02 -6.77
CA TYR A 534 18.74 -21.48 -6.68
C TYR A 534 18.69 -20.46 -5.56
N GLU A 535 18.06 -19.33 -5.82
CA GLU A 535 17.84 -18.28 -4.83
C GLU A 535 16.34 -18.04 -4.62
N LEU A 536 15.95 -17.85 -3.36
CA LEU A 536 14.59 -17.46 -2.99
C LEU A 536 14.53 -15.95 -2.78
N LEU A 537 13.61 -15.32 -3.49
CA LEU A 537 13.38 -13.88 -3.42
C LEU A 537 11.97 -13.59 -2.97
N HIS A 538 11.85 -12.55 -2.16
CA HIS A 538 10.59 -11.88 -1.87
C HIS A 538 10.80 -10.39 -2.19
N GLY A 539 10.12 -9.89 -3.23
CA GLY A 539 10.49 -8.62 -3.85
C GLY A 539 11.93 -8.64 -4.35
N ARG A 540 12.77 -7.77 -3.79
CA ARG A 540 14.22 -7.65 -4.10
C ARG A 540 15.12 -8.38 -3.13
N ILE A 541 14.56 -8.87 -2.02
CA ILE A 541 15.36 -9.35 -0.89
C ILE A 541 15.60 -10.84 -1.04
N LEU A 542 16.87 -11.22 -0.93
CA LEU A 542 17.32 -12.60 -0.88
C LEU A 542 16.99 -13.20 0.48
N HIS A 543 16.12 -14.21 0.49
CA HIS A 543 15.69 -14.95 1.69
C HIS A 543 16.37 -16.31 1.84
N GLY A 544 17.39 -16.56 1.02
CA GLY A 544 18.20 -17.76 1.06
C GLY A 544 18.59 -18.23 -0.33
N MET A 545 19.63 -19.05 -0.38
CA MET A 545 20.07 -19.69 -1.61
C MET A 545 20.58 -21.10 -1.30
N GLN A 546 20.59 -21.96 -2.31
CA GLN A 546 21.21 -23.26 -2.21
C GLN A 546 21.97 -23.61 -3.49
N LEU A 547 23.26 -23.93 -3.32
CA LEU A 547 24.10 -24.48 -4.39
C LEU A 547 23.55 -25.84 -4.81
N GLN A 548 23.54 -26.11 -6.11
CA GLN A 548 22.95 -27.33 -6.68
C GLN A 548 23.96 -28.47 -6.83
N ALA A 549 25.25 -28.14 -6.93
CA ALA A 549 26.33 -29.13 -6.99
C ALA A 549 26.33 -30.01 -5.74
N ASP A 550 26.35 -31.35 -5.90
CA ASP A 550 26.25 -32.31 -4.80
C ASP A 550 27.27 -32.04 -3.68
N GLU A 551 28.52 -31.71 -4.04
CA GLU A 551 29.60 -31.45 -3.09
C GLU A 551 29.37 -30.20 -2.22
N HIS A 552 28.58 -29.24 -2.70
CA HIS A 552 28.36 -27.96 -2.03
C HIS A 552 26.92 -27.74 -1.58
N ARG A 553 26.04 -28.72 -1.80
CA ARG A 553 24.59 -28.62 -1.52
C ARG A 553 24.26 -28.30 -0.06
N HIS A 554 25.12 -28.72 0.87
CA HIS A 554 24.98 -28.45 2.31
C HIS A 554 25.71 -27.20 2.79
N THR A 555 26.36 -26.45 1.89
CA THR A 555 27.09 -25.24 2.27
C THR A 555 26.13 -24.25 2.91
N LEU A 556 26.52 -23.69 4.05
CA LEU A 556 25.77 -22.62 4.70
C LEU A 556 26.02 -21.32 3.93
N THR A 557 24.97 -20.79 3.32
CA THR A 557 25.04 -19.64 2.41
C THR A 557 24.41 -18.39 3.03
N THR A 558 24.45 -17.29 2.28
CA THR A 558 23.88 -15.97 2.62
C THR A 558 24.40 -15.45 3.96
N TYR A 559 23.50 -15.17 4.89
CA TYR A 559 23.77 -14.61 6.21
C TYR A 559 23.81 -15.67 7.32
N TYR A 560 23.73 -16.95 6.97
CA TYR A 560 23.81 -18.09 7.89
C TYR A 560 25.19 -18.74 7.96
N THR A 561 26.22 -18.14 7.37
CA THR A 561 27.58 -18.71 7.35
C THR A 561 28.16 -18.88 8.77
N LYS A 562 29.16 -19.76 8.91
CA LYS A 562 29.77 -20.06 10.22
C LYS A 562 30.31 -18.82 10.95
N GLY A 563 30.78 -17.81 10.22
CA GLY A 563 31.27 -16.58 10.84
C GLY A 563 30.28 -15.42 10.81
N SER A 564 28.97 -15.67 10.63
CA SER A 564 27.94 -14.70 11.00
C SER A 564 27.67 -14.76 12.51
N GLY A 565 26.98 -13.78 13.07
CA GLY A 565 26.62 -13.80 14.51
C GLY A 565 25.83 -15.04 14.92
N LEU A 566 24.92 -15.51 14.06
CA LEU A 566 24.22 -16.78 14.28
C LEU A 566 25.19 -17.97 14.24
N GLY A 567 26.08 -18.03 13.25
CA GLY A 567 27.05 -19.12 13.13
C GLY A 567 27.95 -19.21 14.37
N MET A 568 28.43 -18.07 14.85
CA MET A 568 29.19 -17.97 16.09
C MET A 568 28.39 -18.46 17.31
N ALA A 569 27.12 -18.05 17.44
CA ALA A 569 26.25 -18.53 18.52
C ALA A 569 26.04 -20.06 18.46
N MET A 570 25.77 -20.60 17.28
CA MET A 570 25.56 -22.04 17.05
C MET A 570 26.78 -22.90 17.37
N MET A 571 27.98 -22.40 17.08
CA MET A 571 29.24 -23.14 17.29
C MET A 571 29.78 -23.00 18.71
N ASN A 572 29.57 -21.84 19.34
CA ASN A 572 30.16 -21.53 20.65
C ASN A 572 29.22 -21.77 21.85
N HIS A 573 27.95 -22.12 21.62
CA HIS A 573 27.02 -22.42 22.72
C HIS A 573 27.58 -23.54 23.64
N PRO A 574 27.66 -23.34 24.97
CA PRO A 574 28.32 -24.29 25.88
C PRO A 574 27.80 -25.72 25.77
N ARG A 575 26.46 -25.87 25.72
CA ARG A 575 25.79 -27.17 25.60
C ARG A 575 26.12 -27.91 24.31
N ARG A 576 26.52 -27.20 23.24
CA ARG A 576 26.87 -27.80 21.94
C ARG A 576 28.06 -28.74 22.01
N LYS A 577 28.95 -28.53 22.98
CA LYS A 577 30.09 -29.42 23.27
C LYS A 577 29.68 -30.59 24.19
N ALA A 578 28.67 -30.38 25.02
CA ALA A 578 28.25 -31.33 26.06
C ALA A 578 27.16 -32.32 25.60
N GLY A 579 26.36 -31.97 24.59
CA GLY A 579 25.28 -32.84 24.14
C GLY A 579 24.34 -32.16 23.12
N PRO A 580 23.18 -32.77 22.86
CA PRO A 580 22.21 -32.23 21.93
C PRO A 580 21.60 -30.92 22.44
N ILE A 581 21.28 -30.04 21.50
CA ILE A 581 20.62 -28.76 21.75
C ILE A 581 19.24 -28.69 21.11
N ARG A 582 18.40 -27.83 21.66
CA ARG A 582 17.08 -27.48 21.12
C ARG A 582 17.11 -26.07 20.53
N ILE A 583 16.78 -25.97 19.26
CA ILE A 583 16.81 -24.73 18.48
C ILE A 583 15.37 -24.33 18.13
N GLY A 584 15.00 -23.09 18.41
CA GLY A 584 13.78 -22.46 17.88
C GLY A 584 14.15 -21.54 16.74
N ALA A 585 13.42 -21.56 15.64
CA ALA A 585 13.64 -20.67 14.50
C ALA A 585 12.32 -20.01 14.07
N VAL A 586 12.25 -18.69 14.20
CA VAL A 586 11.14 -17.87 13.76
C VAL A 586 11.44 -17.43 12.33
N GLY A 587 10.68 -17.96 11.37
CA GLY A 587 11.01 -17.95 9.94
C GLY A 587 11.79 -19.20 9.52
N MET A 588 11.41 -19.81 8.39
CA MET A 588 12.08 -20.99 7.85
C MET A 588 13.05 -20.66 6.71
N GLY A 589 12.72 -19.66 5.88
CA GLY A 589 13.45 -19.34 4.66
C GLY A 589 13.57 -20.57 3.75
N VAL A 590 14.75 -20.78 3.15
CA VAL A 590 15.04 -22.01 2.37
C VAL A 590 15.45 -23.21 3.26
N GLY A 591 15.48 -23.03 4.58
CA GLY A 591 15.87 -24.05 5.55
C GLY A 591 17.36 -24.12 5.85
N THR A 592 18.19 -23.15 5.43
CA THR A 592 19.67 -23.19 5.60
C THR A 592 20.12 -23.49 7.03
N VAL A 593 19.40 -22.98 8.03
CA VAL A 593 19.71 -23.22 9.45
C VAL A 593 19.65 -24.70 9.82
N ALA A 594 18.86 -25.53 9.12
CA ALA A 594 18.83 -26.97 9.32
C ALA A 594 20.19 -27.64 9.05
N GLY A 595 21.06 -27.01 8.24
CA GLY A 595 22.44 -27.47 8.01
C GLY A 595 23.33 -27.37 9.26
N TYR A 596 22.93 -26.62 10.30
CA TYR A 596 23.62 -26.66 11.59
C TYR A 596 23.23 -27.85 12.44
N VAL A 597 22.12 -28.53 12.19
CA VAL A 597 21.52 -29.50 13.11
C VAL A 597 22.30 -30.82 13.10
N ARG A 598 22.78 -31.28 14.25
CA ARG A 598 23.50 -32.55 14.41
C ARG A 598 22.55 -33.68 14.80
N ALA A 599 23.01 -34.92 14.69
CA ALA A 599 22.30 -36.06 15.26
C ALA A 599 22.00 -35.83 16.75
N GLY A 600 20.73 -36.00 17.13
CA GLY A 600 20.24 -35.75 18.50
C GLY A 600 19.73 -34.33 18.75
N ASP A 601 20.13 -33.33 17.95
CA ASP A 601 19.58 -31.98 18.04
C ASP A 601 18.11 -31.97 17.58
N LEU A 602 17.34 -31.00 18.07
CA LEU A 602 15.98 -30.70 17.63
C LEU A 602 15.89 -29.25 17.18
N ILE A 603 15.45 -29.00 15.94
CA ILE A 603 15.08 -27.66 15.47
C ILE A 603 13.56 -27.56 15.28
N ARG A 604 12.97 -26.46 15.74
CA ARG A 604 11.54 -26.17 15.56
C ARG A 604 11.37 -24.85 14.82
N PHE A 605 10.83 -24.92 13.61
CA PHE A 605 10.52 -23.76 12.79
C PHE A 605 9.10 -23.27 13.08
N TYR A 606 8.92 -21.95 13.13
CA TYR A 606 7.63 -21.28 13.09
C TYR A 606 7.54 -20.55 11.75
N GLU A 607 6.67 -21.02 10.85
CA GLU A 607 6.54 -20.49 9.50
C GLU A 607 5.10 -20.11 9.19
N ILE A 608 4.91 -18.82 8.88
CA ILE A 608 3.60 -18.23 8.65
C ILE A 608 3.15 -18.39 7.19
N ASN A 609 4.10 -18.47 6.25
CA ASN A 609 3.82 -18.52 4.83
C ASN A 609 3.85 -19.98 4.30
N PRO A 610 2.69 -20.57 3.97
CA PRO A 610 2.62 -21.94 3.48
C PRO A 610 3.33 -22.14 2.13
N GLN A 611 3.57 -21.08 1.35
CA GLN A 611 4.33 -21.20 0.10
C GLN A 611 5.82 -21.45 0.34
N VAL A 612 6.40 -20.90 1.40
CA VAL A 612 7.80 -21.18 1.78
C VAL A 612 7.96 -22.67 2.12
N MET A 613 7.03 -23.22 2.90
CA MET A 613 7.00 -24.65 3.24
C MET A 613 6.92 -25.55 2.00
N ARG A 614 6.15 -25.17 0.98
CA ARG A 614 6.02 -25.95 -0.26
C ARG A 614 7.33 -26.05 -1.04
N LEU A 615 8.21 -25.06 -0.95
CA LEU A 615 9.49 -25.07 -1.67
C LEU A 615 10.48 -26.09 -1.10
N SER A 616 10.36 -26.45 0.18
CA SER A 616 11.26 -27.40 0.86
C SER A 616 10.60 -28.75 1.16
N LEU A 617 9.27 -28.82 1.26
CA LEU A 617 8.52 -30.02 1.68
C LEU A 617 7.34 -30.39 0.76
N GLY A 618 7.09 -29.61 -0.30
CA GLY A 618 6.00 -29.88 -1.23
C GLY A 618 6.32 -30.98 -2.23
N ASN A 619 5.45 -31.14 -3.23
CA ASN A 619 5.62 -32.15 -4.28
C ASN A 619 6.77 -31.83 -5.26
N GLN A 620 7.16 -30.57 -5.36
CA GLN A 620 8.27 -30.09 -6.18
C GLN A 620 9.25 -29.38 -5.25
N VAL A 621 10.15 -30.16 -4.63
CA VAL A 621 11.16 -29.61 -3.72
C VAL A 621 12.26 -28.93 -4.53
N VAL A 622 12.49 -27.67 -4.20
CA VAL A 622 13.55 -26.82 -4.77
C VAL A 622 14.75 -26.77 -3.84
N PHE A 623 14.50 -26.73 -2.52
CA PHE A 623 15.52 -26.60 -1.49
C PHE A 623 15.54 -27.82 -0.58
N THR A 624 16.68 -28.50 -0.48
CA THR A 624 16.81 -29.83 0.16
C THR A 624 17.34 -29.78 1.59
N TYR A 625 17.69 -28.62 2.13
CA TYR A 625 18.25 -28.50 3.49
C TYR A 625 17.46 -29.24 4.58
N LEU A 626 16.11 -29.26 4.50
CA LEU A 626 15.27 -29.98 5.46
C LEU A 626 15.25 -31.50 5.21
N GLN A 627 15.27 -31.93 3.96
CA GLN A 627 15.32 -33.36 3.60
C GLN A 627 16.63 -34.00 4.06
N GLU A 628 17.69 -33.22 4.04
CA GLU A 628 19.06 -33.62 4.41
C GLU A 628 19.40 -33.29 5.88
N CYS A 629 18.41 -32.83 6.66
CA CYS A 629 18.61 -32.51 8.07
C CYS A 629 18.93 -33.79 8.87
N VAL A 630 20.08 -33.80 9.54
CA VAL A 630 20.60 -34.99 10.26
C VAL A 630 19.89 -35.22 11.59
N GLY A 631 19.42 -34.15 12.25
CA GLY A 631 18.65 -34.24 13.49
C GLY A 631 17.15 -34.24 13.27
N ARG A 632 16.38 -34.04 14.35
CA ARG A 632 14.92 -33.93 14.27
C ARG A 632 14.53 -32.49 13.93
N PHE A 633 13.58 -32.31 13.02
CA PHE A 633 12.95 -31.02 12.80
C PHE A 633 11.43 -31.08 13.01
N GLU A 634 10.86 -29.97 13.46
CA GLU A 634 9.42 -29.74 13.61
C GLU A 634 9.03 -28.43 12.96
N ILE A 635 7.80 -28.34 12.45
CA ILE A 635 7.27 -27.09 11.87
C ILE A 635 5.92 -26.78 12.52
N VAL A 636 5.83 -25.59 13.10
CA VAL A 636 4.60 -24.96 13.57
C VAL A 636 4.16 -23.99 12.48
N ARG A 637 2.92 -24.16 11.99
CA ARG A 637 2.33 -23.27 11.00
C ARG A 637 1.70 -22.06 11.70
N GLY A 638 1.85 -20.89 11.09
CA GLY A 638 1.25 -19.65 11.56
C GLY A 638 2.26 -18.66 12.14
N ASP A 639 1.74 -17.58 12.73
CA ASP A 639 2.57 -16.54 13.35
C ASP A 639 3.31 -17.09 14.57
N ALA A 640 4.62 -16.86 14.62
CA ALA A 640 5.49 -17.40 15.66
C ALA A 640 5.14 -16.86 17.05
N ARG A 641 4.82 -15.58 17.15
CA ARG A 641 4.49 -14.95 18.42
C ARG A 641 3.18 -15.48 18.97
N LEU A 642 2.13 -15.51 18.15
CA LEU A 642 0.83 -16.07 18.57
C LEU A 642 0.94 -17.55 18.95
N SER A 643 1.78 -18.32 18.23
CA SER A 643 2.01 -19.74 18.52
C SER A 643 2.71 -19.93 19.87
N MET A 644 3.77 -19.18 20.14
CA MET A 644 4.50 -19.26 21.41
C MET A 644 3.67 -18.74 22.60
N GLU A 645 2.90 -17.67 22.42
CA GLU A 645 1.93 -17.20 23.44
C GLU A 645 0.96 -18.34 23.84
N ARG A 646 0.37 -19.02 22.85
CA ARG A 646 -0.51 -20.17 23.07
C ARG A 646 0.20 -21.35 23.74
N GLU A 647 1.42 -21.65 23.33
CA GLU A 647 2.23 -22.69 23.96
C GLU A 647 2.48 -22.41 25.45
N LEU A 648 2.65 -21.15 25.85
CA LEU A 648 2.74 -20.78 27.27
C LEU A 648 1.40 -20.84 28.00
N GLU A 649 0.30 -20.41 27.37
CA GLU A 649 -1.05 -20.50 27.93
C GLU A 649 -1.44 -21.95 28.22
N GLU A 650 -1.01 -22.88 27.36
CA GLU A 650 -1.18 -24.32 27.52
C GLU A 650 -0.12 -24.97 28.43
N ASN A 651 0.75 -24.17 29.07
CA ASN A 651 1.82 -24.61 29.95
C ASN A 651 2.84 -25.57 29.29
N ARG A 652 3.20 -25.30 28.03
CA ARG A 652 4.15 -26.07 27.20
C ARG A 652 5.37 -25.23 26.77
N PRO A 653 6.20 -24.70 27.69
CA PRO A 653 7.44 -24.02 27.31
C PRO A 653 8.39 -24.98 26.59
N GLN A 654 9.16 -24.45 25.64
CA GLN A 654 9.97 -25.31 24.75
C GLN A 654 11.40 -25.55 25.29
N GLY A 655 11.97 -24.69 26.13
CA GLY A 655 13.34 -24.87 26.62
C GLY A 655 14.38 -24.86 25.50
N TYR A 656 14.36 -23.80 24.69
CA TYR A 656 15.33 -23.53 23.64
C TYR A 656 16.69 -23.13 24.23
N ASP A 657 17.75 -23.73 23.71
CA ASP A 657 19.13 -23.30 23.95
C ASP A 657 19.48 -22.10 23.03
N ILE A 658 18.96 -22.12 21.80
CA ILE A 658 19.12 -21.04 20.82
C ILE A 658 17.75 -20.73 20.22
N LEU A 659 17.31 -19.48 20.34
CA LEU A 659 16.12 -18.97 19.65
C LEU A 659 16.53 -17.97 18.57
N ILE A 660 16.20 -18.26 17.32
CA ILE A 660 16.56 -17.47 16.15
C ILE A 660 15.35 -16.65 15.73
N LEU A 661 15.52 -15.34 15.62
CA LEU A 661 14.51 -14.41 15.12
C LEU A 661 14.91 -13.91 13.74
N ASP A 662 14.28 -14.46 12.70
CA ASP A 662 14.58 -14.20 11.30
C ASP A 662 13.31 -14.30 10.43
N ALA A 663 12.24 -13.63 10.87
CA ALA A 663 10.95 -13.61 10.19
C ALA A 663 10.75 -12.34 9.37
N PHE A 664 11.49 -12.23 8.27
CA PHE A 664 11.40 -11.07 7.38
C PHE A 664 10.28 -11.20 6.37
N SER A 665 9.50 -10.13 6.22
CA SER A 665 8.68 -9.90 5.04
C SER A 665 9.38 -8.87 4.17
N SER A 666 10.04 -9.32 3.11
CA SER A 666 10.97 -8.48 2.32
C SER A 666 12.10 -7.97 3.23
N ASP A 667 12.31 -6.65 3.35
CA ASP A 667 13.39 -6.06 4.15
C ASP A 667 12.98 -5.79 5.61
N ALA A 668 11.69 -5.95 5.98
CA ALA A 668 11.16 -5.52 7.27
C ALA A 668 11.00 -6.64 8.30
N ILE A 669 11.42 -6.36 9.55
CA ILE A 669 11.08 -7.18 10.72
C ILE A 669 9.75 -6.69 11.29
N PRO A 670 8.75 -7.56 11.45
CA PRO A 670 7.49 -7.20 12.06
C PRO A 670 7.70 -6.66 13.48
N VAL A 671 7.17 -5.46 13.75
CA VAL A 671 7.34 -4.73 15.02
C VAL A 671 6.94 -5.57 16.22
N HIS A 672 5.89 -6.40 16.08
CA HIS A 672 5.36 -7.23 17.16
C HIS A 672 6.31 -8.34 17.60
N LEU A 673 7.36 -8.66 16.84
CA LEU A 673 8.40 -9.61 17.25
C LEU A 673 9.50 -8.98 18.09
N LEU A 674 9.58 -7.64 18.14
CA LEU A 674 10.61 -6.87 18.85
C LEU A 674 9.99 -5.91 19.89
N THR A 675 8.94 -6.36 20.59
CA THR A 675 8.39 -5.63 21.75
C THR A 675 8.92 -6.18 23.07
N LEU A 676 8.78 -5.40 24.13
CA LEU A 676 9.09 -5.84 25.49
C LEU A 676 8.33 -7.12 25.85
N GLU A 677 7.04 -7.18 25.52
CA GLU A 677 6.17 -8.32 25.76
C GLU A 677 6.62 -9.56 24.99
N ALA A 678 7.02 -9.40 23.72
CA ALA A 678 7.56 -10.49 22.91
C ALA A 678 8.87 -11.03 23.51
N MET A 679 9.80 -10.15 23.89
CA MET A 679 11.07 -10.56 24.51
C MET A 679 10.84 -11.29 25.85
N GLN A 680 9.92 -10.81 26.68
CA GLN A 680 9.54 -11.50 27.92
C GLN A 680 8.97 -12.89 27.67
N MET A 681 8.18 -13.05 26.62
CA MET A 681 7.66 -14.35 26.19
C MET A 681 8.79 -15.27 25.73
N TYR A 682 9.71 -14.80 24.87
CA TYR A 682 10.86 -15.58 24.40
C TYR A 682 11.71 -16.09 25.57
N LEU A 683 11.96 -15.23 26.56
CA LEU A 683 12.71 -15.57 27.76
C LEU A 683 12.10 -16.71 28.59
N LYS A 684 10.78 -16.93 28.51
CA LYS A 684 10.08 -18.06 29.15
C LYS A 684 10.19 -19.36 28.35
N HIS A 685 10.49 -19.27 27.05
CA HIS A 685 10.79 -20.42 26.20
C HIS A 685 12.25 -20.85 26.25
N LEU A 686 13.16 -20.07 26.82
CA LEU A 686 14.57 -20.44 26.95
C LEU A 686 14.78 -21.48 28.06
N ARG A 687 15.79 -22.34 27.90
CA ARG A 687 16.12 -23.41 28.85
C ARG A 687 16.70 -22.87 30.16
N ASP A 688 17.70 -22.01 30.05
CA ASP A 688 18.55 -21.57 31.17
C ASP A 688 19.18 -20.19 30.90
N GLU A 689 20.19 -19.82 31.69
CA GLU A 689 20.88 -18.52 31.59
C GLU A 689 21.89 -18.45 30.45
N ASP A 690 22.44 -19.59 30.02
CA ASP A 690 23.41 -19.67 28.92
C ASP A 690 22.73 -19.67 27.54
N SER A 691 21.41 -19.91 27.53
CA SER A 691 20.57 -19.84 26.34
C SER A 691 20.63 -18.45 25.67
N VAL A 692 20.55 -18.42 24.34
CA VAL A 692 20.72 -17.18 23.56
C VAL A 692 19.55 -16.93 22.62
N ILE A 693 19.26 -15.65 22.40
CA ILE A 693 18.36 -15.18 21.33
C ILE A 693 19.23 -14.52 20.26
N ALA A 694 19.22 -15.08 19.05
CA ALA A 694 19.92 -14.55 17.89
C ALA A 694 18.94 -13.79 17.00
N ILE A 695 19.10 -12.47 16.90
CA ILE A 695 18.19 -11.58 16.18
C ILE A 695 18.89 -11.07 14.93
N HIS A 696 18.40 -11.44 13.76
CA HIS A 696 18.87 -10.85 12.52
C HIS A 696 18.24 -9.46 12.38
N ILE A 697 19.03 -8.41 12.16
CA ILE A 697 18.56 -7.01 12.11
C ILE A 697 18.97 -6.28 10.84
N SER A 698 19.46 -7.00 9.83
CA SER A 698 19.81 -6.44 8.53
C SER A 698 18.60 -5.75 7.91
N ASN A 699 18.72 -4.45 7.63
CA ASN A 699 17.65 -3.66 7.02
C ASN A 699 18.27 -2.48 6.27
N ARG A 700 17.75 -2.13 5.10
CA ARG A 700 18.30 -1.05 4.26
C ARG A 700 17.79 0.34 4.65
N ALA A 701 16.62 0.43 5.28
CA ALA A 701 15.92 1.68 5.57
C ALA A 701 15.94 2.09 7.06
N VAL A 702 16.04 1.14 7.99
CA VAL A 702 15.82 1.32 9.43
C VAL A 702 17.00 0.76 10.22
N ASP A 703 17.45 1.47 11.26
CA ASP A 703 18.43 0.98 12.23
C ASP A 703 17.71 0.43 13.49
N LEU A 704 17.70 -0.90 13.63
CA LEU A 704 17.05 -1.59 14.75
C LEU A 704 17.98 -1.81 15.94
N LYS A 705 19.29 -1.51 15.83
CA LYS A 705 20.24 -1.67 16.95
C LYS A 705 19.78 -0.96 18.23
N PRO A 706 19.30 0.30 18.20
CA PRO A 706 18.89 0.99 19.42
C PRO A 706 17.69 0.33 20.11
N VAL A 707 16.78 -0.29 19.34
CA VAL A 707 15.60 -0.99 19.88
C VAL A 707 16.02 -2.24 20.64
N VAL A 708 16.85 -3.08 20.03
CA VAL A 708 17.32 -4.32 20.67
C VAL A 708 18.18 -4.01 21.90
N ALA A 709 19.03 -2.98 21.83
CA ALA A 709 19.79 -2.50 22.98
C ALA A 709 18.87 -2.05 24.12
N GLY A 710 17.84 -1.25 23.82
CA GLY A 710 16.86 -0.79 24.81
C GLY A 710 16.10 -1.95 25.47
N LEU A 711 15.67 -2.94 24.69
CA LEU A 711 15.02 -4.16 25.20
C LEU A 711 15.95 -4.96 26.10
N ALA A 712 17.20 -5.19 25.68
CA ALA A 712 18.18 -5.92 26.46
C ALA A 712 18.44 -5.22 27.81
N HIS A 713 18.67 -3.91 27.79
CA HIS A 713 18.87 -3.13 29.01
C HIS A 713 17.67 -3.18 29.96
N ARG A 714 16.45 -3.04 29.45
CA ARG A 714 15.22 -3.08 30.26
C ARG A 714 14.96 -4.45 30.90
N LEU A 715 15.47 -5.52 30.31
CA LEU A 715 15.34 -6.88 30.81
C LEU A 715 16.59 -7.38 31.55
N GLY A 716 17.61 -6.53 31.73
CA GLY A 716 18.86 -6.90 32.38
C GLY A 716 19.70 -7.92 31.59
N LEU A 717 19.52 -7.98 30.26
CA LEU A 717 20.22 -8.90 29.37
C LEU A 717 21.50 -8.26 28.81
N GLN A 718 22.44 -9.11 28.42
CA GLN A 718 23.65 -8.74 27.69
C GLN A 718 23.38 -8.86 26.19
N ALA A 719 23.92 -7.94 25.39
CA ALA A 719 23.76 -7.94 23.94
C ALA A 719 25.09 -7.64 23.23
N THR A 720 25.37 -8.39 22.16
CA THR A 720 26.55 -8.19 21.30
C THR A 720 26.09 -8.13 19.85
N TRP A 721 26.44 -7.05 19.14
CA TRP A 721 26.21 -6.91 17.71
C TRP A 721 27.37 -7.50 16.93
N VAL A 722 27.08 -8.27 15.88
CA VAL A 722 28.06 -8.84 14.95
C VAL A 722 27.64 -8.43 13.54
N THR A 723 28.55 -7.81 12.80
CA THR A 723 28.33 -7.40 11.42
C THR A 723 29.30 -8.10 10.49
N ARG A 724 28.85 -8.41 9.28
CA ARG A 724 29.67 -9.06 8.26
C ARG A 724 29.34 -8.49 6.88
N ASN A 725 30.38 -8.15 6.13
CA ASN A 725 30.24 -7.72 4.75
C ASN A 725 29.99 -8.91 3.81
N ALA A 726 29.33 -8.64 2.69
CA ALA A 726 29.17 -9.61 1.62
C ALA A 726 30.56 -10.03 1.07
N PHE A 727 30.70 -11.31 0.71
CA PHE A 727 31.94 -11.85 0.17
C PHE A 727 31.66 -12.97 -0.83
N GLY A 728 32.21 -12.84 -2.04
CA GLY A 728 31.90 -13.76 -3.13
C GLY A 728 30.41 -13.78 -3.49
N GLU A 729 29.97 -14.83 -4.19
CA GLU A 729 28.57 -14.97 -4.61
C GLU A 729 27.67 -15.64 -3.56
N THR A 730 28.26 -16.30 -2.56
CA THR A 730 27.52 -17.15 -1.61
C THR A 730 27.33 -16.53 -0.23
N ILE A 731 28.03 -15.44 0.10
CA ILE A 731 27.94 -14.78 1.42
C ILE A 731 27.32 -13.39 1.27
N ALA A 732 26.17 -13.20 1.90
CA ALA A 732 25.47 -11.92 1.93
C ALA A 732 25.91 -11.09 3.15
N ALA A 733 25.83 -9.77 3.03
CA ALA A 733 26.06 -8.89 4.18
C ALA A 733 24.98 -9.12 5.25
N SER A 734 25.37 -9.06 6.52
CA SER A 734 24.42 -9.28 7.63
C SER A 734 24.80 -8.58 8.92
N ASP A 735 23.77 -8.17 9.65
CA ASP A 735 23.84 -7.66 11.00
C ASP A 735 23.03 -8.57 11.92
N TRP A 736 23.68 -9.14 12.93
CA TRP A 736 23.06 -9.99 13.95
C TRP A 736 23.29 -9.39 15.33
N ILE A 737 22.30 -9.46 16.22
CA ILE A 737 22.46 -9.17 17.64
C ILE A 737 22.19 -10.45 18.42
N ILE A 738 23.15 -10.84 19.24
CA ILE A 738 23.02 -11.99 20.14
C ILE A 738 22.74 -11.46 21.54
N VAL A 739 21.63 -11.91 22.12
CA VAL A 739 21.14 -11.50 23.43
C VAL A 739 21.12 -12.69 24.38
N SER A 740 21.61 -12.55 25.61
CA SER A 740 21.61 -13.61 26.62
C SER A 740 21.55 -13.06 28.04
N ARG A 741 21.16 -13.90 29.01
CA ARG A 741 21.26 -13.56 30.44
C ARG A 741 22.71 -13.65 30.92
N SER A 742 23.44 -14.65 30.44
CA SER A 742 24.84 -14.89 30.77
C SER A 742 25.80 -14.34 29.71
N ARG A 743 27.05 -14.11 30.10
CA ARG A 743 28.13 -13.77 29.18
C ARG A 743 28.90 -14.99 28.65
N THR A 744 28.61 -16.21 29.11
CA THR A 744 29.37 -17.42 28.76
C THR A 744 29.56 -17.57 27.24
N THR A 745 28.48 -17.48 26.47
CA THR A 745 28.53 -17.56 25.00
C THR A 745 29.12 -16.29 24.38
N LEU A 746 28.82 -15.11 24.93
CA LEU A 746 29.23 -13.81 24.39
C LEU A 746 30.71 -13.47 24.60
N ASP A 747 31.36 -14.11 25.58
CA ASP A 747 32.79 -13.94 25.88
C ASP A 747 33.68 -14.98 25.15
N ALA A 748 33.08 -15.86 24.33
CA ALA A 748 33.82 -16.76 23.45
C ALA A 748 34.78 -15.99 22.52
N GLU A 749 35.88 -16.62 22.12
CA GLU A 749 36.94 -15.96 21.36
C GLU A 749 36.44 -15.31 20.06
N ASP A 750 35.55 -15.98 19.33
CA ASP A 750 34.95 -15.45 18.11
C ASP A 750 34.19 -14.14 18.36
N PHE A 751 33.37 -14.08 19.41
CA PHE A 751 32.61 -12.88 19.78
C PHE A 751 33.50 -11.76 20.33
N ARG A 752 34.62 -12.08 21.00
CA ARG A 752 35.58 -11.06 21.44
C ARG A 752 36.35 -10.41 20.30
N LYS A 753 36.57 -11.15 19.20
CA LYS A 753 37.27 -10.64 18.01
C LYS A 753 36.37 -9.84 17.10
N GLU A 754 35.16 -10.34 16.85
CA GLU A 754 34.26 -9.83 15.80
C GLU A 754 33.00 -9.13 16.34
N GLY A 755 32.73 -9.28 17.64
CA GLY A 755 31.53 -8.73 18.28
C GLY A 755 31.75 -7.35 18.89
N TYR A 756 30.71 -6.54 18.81
CA TYR A 756 30.60 -5.22 19.40
C TYR A 756 29.60 -5.27 20.57
N PRO A 757 30.07 -5.30 21.84
CA PRO A 757 29.20 -5.26 23.00
C PRO A 757 28.32 -4.01 22.97
N MET A 758 27.03 -4.19 23.22
CA MET A 758 26.05 -3.11 23.17
C MET A 758 25.73 -2.62 24.59
N THR A 759 25.85 -1.32 24.80
CA THR A 759 25.34 -0.64 25.99
C THR A 759 24.22 0.29 25.58
N ALA A 760 23.04 0.14 26.19
CA ALA A 760 21.96 1.10 25.98
C ALA A 760 22.12 2.28 26.92
N ASN A 761 21.83 3.49 26.44
CA ASN A 761 21.57 4.63 27.31
C ASN A 761 20.10 4.61 27.77
N GLN A 762 19.75 5.36 28.82
CA GLN A 762 18.38 5.49 29.33
C GLN A 762 17.38 5.99 28.25
N ASP A 763 17.87 6.71 27.23
CA ASP A 763 17.08 7.25 26.12
C ASP A 763 16.84 6.26 24.97
N ALA A 764 17.29 5.00 25.08
CA ALA A 764 17.09 4.01 24.03
C ALA A 764 15.59 3.76 23.76
N PRO A 765 15.16 3.70 22.49
CA PRO A 765 13.77 3.51 22.14
C PRO A 765 13.27 2.15 22.65
N LEU A 766 12.17 2.17 23.40
CA LEU A 766 11.53 0.97 23.89
C LEU A 766 10.22 0.73 23.13
N TRP A 767 10.16 -0.39 22.42
CA TRP A 767 8.93 -0.85 21.79
C TRP A 767 8.12 -1.73 22.74
N THR A 768 6.82 -1.50 22.74
CA THR A 768 5.79 -2.25 23.48
C THR A 768 4.64 -2.52 22.53
N ASP A 769 3.75 -3.43 22.89
CA ASP A 769 2.54 -3.68 22.09
C ASP A 769 1.65 -2.44 21.91
N ASP A 770 1.65 -1.53 22.89
CA ASP A 770 0.85 -0.29 22.89
C ASP A 770 1.59 0.90 22.24
N TYR A 771 2.91 0.79 22.03
CA TYR A 771 3.74 1.87 21.49
C TYR A 771 4.97 1.38 20.72
N SER A 772 5.06 1.84 19.47
CA SER A 772 6.21 1.66 18.58
C SER A 772 6.31 2.85 17.63
N ASN A 773 7.54 3.21 17.26
CA ASN A 773 7.82 4.36 16.39
C ASN A 773 9.00 4.04 15.47
N LEU A 774 8.70 3.70 14.21
CA LEU A 774 9.69 3.41 13.18
C LEU A 774 10.37 4.66 12.63
N PHE A 775 9.72 5.83 12.70
CA PHE A 775 10.23 7.08 12.11
C PHE A 775 11.58 7.50 12.71
N ARG A 776 11.72 7.37 14.03
CA ARG A 776 12.96 7.71 14.74
C ARG A 776 14.15 6.81 14.39
N LEU A 777 13.89 5.72 13.69
CA LEU A 777 14.88 4.70 13.36
C LEU A 777 15.28 4.71 11.88
N ILE A 778 14.71 5.60 11.05
CA ILE A 778 15.10 5.70 9.65
C ILE A 778 16.59 6.06 9.56
N LYS A 779 17.35 5.29 8.78
CA LYS A 779 18.77 5.53 8.55
C LYS A 779 18.95 6.90 7.88
N LYS A 780 19.87 7.70 8.41
CA LYS A 780 20.18 9.03 7.89
C LYS A 780 20.95 8.98 6.58
#